data_AF-A0A6J4YNH5-F1
#
_entry.id   AF-A0A6J4YNH5-F1
#
_cell.length_a   1.000
_cell.length_b   1.000
_cell.length_c   1.000
_cell.angle_alpha   90.00
_cell.angle_beta   90.00
_cell.angle_gamma   90.00
#
_symmetry.space_group_name_H-M   'P 1'
#
loop_
_entity.id
_entity.type
_entity.pdbx_description
1 polymer ?
#
loop_
_entity_poly.entity_id
_entity_poly.type
_entity_poly.pdbx_seq_one_letter_code
_entity_poly.pdbx_strand_id
1 'polypeptide(L)'
;MSRKKLWYLIGLSFVAAVAIPLAFQLLPAQTKTHTISLESKKYGYSPSRIIVNQGDTILFKPSSLDATHGFLLDGYPLEFVMRKGATFLKYTWEDDDGNLQSDWDRVSEVEFTADQAGKFTFRCTQTCGNLHPFMTGELIVRPNNLYYLFISLSIWLVFSLLFYIRSDTGSGFSGFRRINLLEKWPWLAKIFKLRSFQFLVILPNFIVFYLFIVSSLMGSPVGNRNITIIFVWILWWFLLKAVIVPIGGRIWCMVCPLPAPAEWLSRRSLTGVRYFEKKFKALHHRFTGLQKDWPKVIDNIWLQNVLFLALISFGIILITRPIATAFMFLGILAVSLVTALIYRRRIFCQYLCPVGGFLGTYSMASMTELRAIDCEVCKKHKEKSCFAGGPDGWACPWKQYLGTMNRNNYCGLCTECIKSCPKDNVGVFLRPFGSDRVLKGYDEMFNVMIMLVVAIAFSITMGGPWSVIKDAANVTESRQIAPFLIYVASIWGLSLVVFPGIFALVARLANRMAGNRVNNRIMTLRLAYILVPIGIFAWIAFSLPMLMVNYSYILNVLSDPLGLGWNLFGTADFPYQPFYPEWIPLIQGLILLAGLYFGISRGYLAIKDMLDKPAARTRAMVIPSVFALLIVNLFLNIYMG
;
A
#
# COMPACT_ATOMS: atom_id res chain seq x y z
N MET A 1 -40.04 -1.98 2.98
CA MET A 1 -39.80 -0.53 2.80
C MET A 1 -39.58 -0.26 1.31
N SER A 2 -40.26 0.72 0.72
CA SER A 2 -40.05 1.06 -0.70
C SER A 2 -38.66 1.68 -0.91
N ARG A 3 -38.07 1.49 -2.10
CA ARG A 3 -36.75 2.07 -2.44
C ARG A 3 -36.71 3.59 -2.25
N LYS A 4 -37.81 4.29 -2.57
CA LYS A 4 -37.92 5.74 -2.36
C LYS A 4 -37.77 6.11 -0.87
N LYS A 5 -38.53 5.47 0.03
CA LYS A 5 -38.42 5.71 1.49
C LYS A 5 -37.02 5.43 2.03
N LEU A 6 -36.34 4.39 1.51
CA LEU A 6 -34.95 4.10 1.87
C LEU A 6 -33.99 5.25 1.51
N TRP A 7 -34.06 5.76 0.27
CA TRP A 7 -33.20 6.86 -0.16
C TRP A 7 -33.47 8.15 0.60
N TYR A 8 -34.73 8.44 0.94
CA TYR A 8 -35.07 9.58 1.80
C TYR A 8 -34.44 9.46 3.19
N LEU A 9 -34.49 8.28 3.83
CA LEU A 9 -33.86 8.06 5.14
C LEU A 9 -32.33 8.16 5.07
N ILE A 10 -31.70 7.62 4.03
CA ILE A 10 -30.25 7.75 3.81
C ILE A 10 -29.88 9.23 3.62
N GLY A 11 -30.64 9.99 2.84
CA GLY A 11 -30.42 11.41 2.63
C GLY A 11 -30.60 12.25 3.89
N LEU A 12 -31.67 12.03 4.66
CA LEU A 12 -31.90 12.75 5.91
C LEU A 12 -30.83 12.45 6.97
N SER A 13 -30.42 11.18 7.10
CA SER A 13 -29.32 10.81 8.01
C SER A 13 -27.96 11.33 7.53
N PHE A 14 -27.75 11.53 6.22
CA PHE A 14 -26.54 12.16 5.69
C PHE A 14 -26.46 13.64 6.11
N VAL A 15 -27.57 14.36 6.02
CA VAL A 15 -27.64 15.77 6.47
C VAL A 15 -27.27 15.86 7.95
N ALA A 16 -27.83 14.99 8.80
CA ALA A 16 -27.46 14.94 10.21
C ALA A 16 -25.97 14.59 10.41
N ALA A 17 -25.44 13.63 9.65
CA ALA A 17 -24.06 13.20 9.75
C ALA A 17 -23.04 14.30 9.39
N VAL A 18 -23.43 15.25 8.53
CA VAL A 18 -22.59 16.40 8.15
C VAL A 18 -22.84 17.61 9.06
N ALA A 19 -24.10 17.93 9.36
CA ALA A 19 -24.46 19.13 10.11
C ALA A 19 -24.00 19.08 11.58
N ILE A 20 -24.10 17.91 12.25
CA ILE A 20 -23.74 17.80 13.67
C ILE A 20 -22.25 18.08 13.91
N PRO A 21 -21.29 17.46 13.18
CA PRO A 21 -19.88 17.77 13.35
C PRO A 21 -19.51 19.22 13.00
N LEU A 22 -20.15 19.81 11.99
CA LEU A 22 -19.88 21.20 11.59
C LEU A 22 -20.41 22.21 12.61
N ALA A 23 -21.50 21.89 13.33
CA ALA A 23 -22.05 22.75 14.37
C ALA A 23 -21.08 22.98 15.54
N PHE A 24 -20.07 22.12 15.75
CA PHE A 24 -19.05 22.32 16.77
C PHE A 24 -18.20 23.58 16.54
N GLN A 25 -18.14 24.12 15.31
CA GLN A 25 -17.48 25.40 15.01
C GLN A 25 -18.13 26.60 15.70
N LEU A 26 -19.41 26.48 16.05
CA LEU A 26 -20.18 27.55 16.68
C LEU A 26 -19.95 27.63 18.19
N LEU A 27 -19.15 26.72 18.77
CA LEU A 27 -18.83 26.77 20.18
C LEU A 27 -17.84 27.91 20.46
N PRO A 28 -18.16 28.82 21.40
CA PRO A 28 -17.25 29.91 21.74
C PRO A 28 -15.98 29.34 22.38
N ALA A 29 -14.83 29.75 21.85
CA ALA A 29 -13.52 29.48 22.42
C ALA A 29 -12.94 30.78 22.99
N GLN A 30 -12.43 30.72 24.22
CA GLN A 30 -11.63 31.81 24.77
C GLN A 30 -10.20 31.66 24.24
N THR A 31 -9.69 32.73 23.63
CA THR A 31 -8.30 32.80 23.17
C THR A 31 -7.37 32.94 24.37
N LYS A 32 -6.27 32.19 24.34
CA LYS A 32 -5.23 32.22 25.36
C LYS A 32 -3.86 32.24 24.71
N THR A 33 -2.89 32.80 25.41
CA THR A 33 -1.49 32.71 25.04
C THR A 33 -0.84 31.52 25.74
N HIS A 34 -0.20 30.64 24.99
CA HIS A 34 0.53 29.48 25.51
C HIS A 34 2.02 29.64 25.25
N THR A 35 2.83 29.57 26.29
CA THR A 35 4.29 29.49 26.16
C THR A 35 4.72 28.04 26.17
N ILE A 36 5.34 27.57 25.09
CA ILE A 36 5.72 26.17 24.91
C ILE A 36 7.23 26.05 24.73
N SER A 37 7.90 25.37 25.66
CA SER A 37 9.28 24.91 25.47
C SER A 37 9.29 23.76 24.47
N LEU A 38 9.75 24.04 23.25
CA LEU A 38 9.81 23.07 22.15
C LEU A 38 11.24 22.56 22.02
N GLU A 39 11.50 21.37 22.54
CA GLU A 39 12.78 20.70 22.45
C GLU A 39 12.81 19.75 21.26
N SER A 40 13.83 19.87 20.42
CA SER A 40 14.11 18.93 19.34
C SER A 40 15.23 17.98 19.74
N LYS A 41 14.99 16.70 19.52
CA LYS A 41 15.98 15.63 19.69
C LYS A 41 15.92 14.70 18.49
N LYS A 42 16.85 13.75 18.44
CA LYS A 42 16.87 12.71 17.42
C LYS A 42 15.48 12.10 17.20
N TYR A 43 14.95 12.33 15.99
CA TYR A 43 13.72 11.73 15.46
C TYR A 43 12.42 12.10 16.18
N GLY A 44 12.41 13.17 16.96
CA GLY A 44 11.15 13.71 17.48
C GLY A 44 11.27 15.01 18.25
N TYR A 45 10.09 15.54 18.57
CA TYR A 45 9.91 16.78 19.31
C TYR A 45 9.33 16.52 20.70
N SER A 46 9.60 17.42 21.64
CA SER A 46 9.00 17.44 22.96
C SER A 46 8.49 18.86 23.25
N PRO A 47 7.18 19.08 23.45
CA PRO A 47 6.11 18.08 23.34
C PRO A 47 5.94 17.58 21.89
N SER A 48 5.62 16.29 21.75
CA SER A 48 5.39 15.68 20.43
C SER A 48 3.99 15.95 19.87
N ARG A 49 3.05 16.33 20.75
CA ARG A 49 1.67 16.69 20.43
C ARG A 49 1.30 17.94 21.23
N ILE A 50 0.84 18.97 20.54
CA ILE A 50 0.39 20.25 21.08
C ILE A 50 -1.11 20.37 20.81
N ILE A 51 -1.90 20.72 21.82
CA ILE A 51 -3.36 20.87 21.68
C ILE A 51 -3.75 22.26 22.17
N VAL A 52 -4.33 23.06 21.29
CA VAL A 52 -4.77 24.44 21.55
C VAL A 52 -6.17 24.66 20.97
N ASN A 53 -6.77 25.81 21.24
CA ASN A 53 -8.01 26.23 20.57
C ASN A 53 -7.71 27.17 19.41
N GLN A 54 -8.63 27.24 18.45
CA GLN A 54 -8.57 28.20 17.37
C GLN A 54 -8.55 29.63 17.92
N GLY A 55 -7.61 30.44 17.44
CA GLY A 55 -7.35 31.81 17.90
C GLY A 55 -6.39 31.91 19.09
N ASP A 56 -5.91 30.79 19.65
CA ASP A 56 -4.85 30.83 20.67
C ASP A 56 -3.54 31.32 20.06
N THR A 57 -2.79 32.13 20.81
CA THR A 57 -1.43 32.55 20.46
C THR A 57 -0.43 31.58 21.07
N ILE A 58 0.52 31.09 20.28
CA ILE A 58 1.57 30.18 20.74
C ILE A 58 2.91 30.90 20.66
N LEU A 59 3.59 30.97 21.80
CA LEU A 59 4.96 31.46 21.94
C LEU A 59 5.89 30.27 22.16
N PHE A 60 6.57 29.84 21.11
CA PHE A 60 7.58 28.79 21.21
C PHE A 60 8.88 29.33 21.81
N LYS A 61 9.50 28.50 22.65
CA LYS A 61 10.89 28.59 23.10
C LYS A 61 11.67 27.42 22.49
N PRO A 62 12.12 27.53 21.23
CA PRO A 62 12.72 26.40 20.53
C PRO A 62 14.14 26.14 21.02
N SER A 63 14.47 24.86 21.22
CA SER A 63 15.82 24.44 21.55
C SER A 63 16.16 23.11 20.90
N SER A 64 17.45 22.88 20.64
CA SER A 64 17.96 21.59 20.17
C SER A 64 18.85 20.95 21.21
N LEU A 65 18.64 19.66 21.47
CA LEU A 65 19.38 18.88 22.46
C LEU A 65 20.62 18.19 21.89
N ASP A 66 20.69 17.93 20.57
CA ASP A 66 21.72 17.08 19.98
C ASP A 66 22.32 17.59 18.65
N ALA A 67 21.50 17.84 17.63
CA ALA A 67 21.91 18.19 16.26
C ALA A 67 21.14 19.41 15.73
N THR A 68 21.54 19.96 14.59
CA THR A 68 20.71 20.98 13.94
C THR A 68 19.39 20.36 13.48
N HIS A 69 18.29 20.93 13.94
CA HIS A 69 16.93 20.50 13.55
C HIS A 69 16.20 21.64 12.87
N GLY A 70 15.28 21.28 11.98
CA GLY A 70 14.33 22.21 11.41
C GLY A 70 12.97 22.08 12.09
N PHE A 71 12.12 23.05 11.82
CA PHE A 71 10.71 23.03 12.11
C PHE A 71 10.00 23.70 10.94
N LEU A 72 9.06 23.01 10.34
CA LEU A 72 8.11 23.54 9.37
C LEU A 72 6.72 23.07 9.79
N LEU A 73 5.79 24.01 10.00
CA LEU A 73 4.41 23.69 10.32
C LEU A 73 3.57 23.64 9.04
N ASP A 74 3.07 22.44 8.68
CA ASP A 74 2.21 22.26 7.51
C ASP A 74 1.00 23.21 7.60
N GLY A 75 0.71 23.96 6.53
CA GLY A 75 -0.43 24.89 6.45
C GLY A 75 -0.22 26.27 7.07
N TYR A 76 0.95 26.53 7.68
CA TYR A 76 1.32 27.83 8.23
C TYR A 76 2.65 28.30 7.59
N PRO A 77 2.84 29.62 7.36
CA PRO A 77 4.13 30.17 6.91
C PRO A 77 5.13 30.24 8.07
N LEU A 78 5.31 29.14 8.79
CA LEU A 78 6.14 29.06 10.00
C LEU A 78 7.25 28.03 9.79
N GLU A 79 8.46 28.54 9.54
CA GLU A 79 9.66 27.73 9.38
C GLU A 79 10.81 28.31 10.22
N PHE A 80 11.46 27.48 11.04
CA PHE A 80 12.66 27.88 11.79
C PHE A 80 13.67 26.74 11.93
N VAL A 81 14.93 27.10 12.16
CA VAL A 81 16.03 26.16 12.37
C VAL A 81 16.59 26.33 13.77
N MET A 82 16.71 25.22 14.49
CA MET A 82 17.26 25.15 15.84
C MET A 82 18.68 24.59 15.78
N ARG A 83 19.65 25.40 16.21
CA ARG A 83 21.03 25.00 16.47
C ARG A 83 21.26 25.01 17.99
N LYS A 84 22.33 24.38 18.47
CA LYS A 84 22.68 24.44 19.90
C LYS A 84 22.89 25.89 20.33
N GLY A 85 22.01 26.39 21.19
CA GLY A 85 22.06 27.76 21.74
C GLY A 85 21.61 28.89 20.80
N ALA A 86 21.04 28.58 19.63
CA ALA A 86 20.52 29.61 18.72
C ALA A 86 19.37 29.08 17.86
N THR A 87 18.33 29.89 17.71
CA THR A 87 17.20 29.63 16.82
C THR A 87 17.16 30.69 15.73
N PHE A 88 16.90 30.25 14.50
CA PHE A 88 16.84 31.09 13.32
C PHE A 88 15.44 30.97 12.70
N LEU A 89 14.66 32.04 12.71
CA LEU A 89 13.34 32.10 12.09
C LEU A 89 13.49 32.54 10.63
N LYS A 90 12.86 31.80 9.71
CA LYS A 90 12.83 32.18 8.31
C LYS A 90 11.78 33.25 8.10
N TYR A 91 12.15 34.30 7.38
CA TYR A 91 11.20 35.28 6.87
C TYR A 91 11.34 35.41 5.36
N THR A 92 10.25 35.79 4.71
CA THR A 92 10.14 35.93 3.26
C THR A 92 9.54 37.28 2.94
N TRP A 93 10.10 37.95 1.94
CA TRP A 93 9.61 39.23 1.43
C TRP A 93 9.65 39.23 -0.10
N GLU A 94 8.87 40.10 -0.71
CA GLU A 94 8.91 40.35 -2.16
C GLU A 94 9.85 41.53 -2.39
N ASP A 95 10.83 41.38 -3.29
CA ASP A 95 11.71 42.49 -3.68
C ASP A 95 11.02 43.43 -4.69
N ASP A 96 11.69 44.54 -5.01
CA ASP A 96 11.15 45.58 -5.90
C ASP A 96 10.86 45.06 -7.32
N ASP A 97 11.46 43.93 -7.72
CA ASP A 97 11.26 43.27 -9.01
C ASP A 97 10.15 42.20 -8.95
N GLY A 98 9.46 42.05 -7.82
CA GLY A 98 8.41 41.04 -7.62
C GLY A 98 8.94 39.64 -7.33
N ASN A 99 10.25 39.48 -7.07
CA ASN A 99 10.83 38.18 -6.74
C ASN A 99 10.78 37.94 -5.24
N LEU A 100 10.41 36.71 -4.88
CA LEU A 100 10.29 36.30 -3.49
C LEU A 100 11.67 35.93 -2.94
N GLN A 101 12.15 36.72 -1.99
CA GLN A 101 13.41 36.53 -1.27
C GLN A 101 13.15 35.92 0.10
N SER A 102 14.15 35.23 0.66
CA SER A 102 14.07 34.65 2.01
C SER A 102 15.40 34.73 2.75
N ASP A 103 15.35 35.02 4.04
CA ASP A 103 16.52 35.06 4.92
C ASP A 103 16.15 34.61 6.36
N TRP A 104 17.13 34.58 7.26
CA TRP A 104 17.05 33.94 8.58
C TRP A 104 17.47 34.89 9.71
N ASP A 105 16.53 35.18 10.61
CA ASP A 105 16.78 36.02 11.78
C ASP A 105 17.01 35.20 13.04
N ARG A 106 18.02 35.58 13.82
CA ARG A 106 18.27 34.97 15.13
C ARG A 106 17.24 35.47 16.14
N VAL A 107 16.43 34.56 16.67
CA VAL A 107 15.37 34.87 17.64
C VAL A 107 15.49 34.02 18.91
N SER A 108 15.01 34.54 20.03
CA SER A 108 14.90 33.78 21.29
C SER A 108 13.57 33.03 21.41
N GLU A 109 12.51 33.60 20.83
CA GLU A 109 11.15 33.09 20.89
C GLU A 109 10.51 33.22 19.50
N VAL A 110 9.56 32.34 19.20
CA VAL A 110 8.82 32.34 17.93
C VAL A 110 7.34 32.39 18.25
N GLU A 111 6.66 33.43 17.81
CA GLU A 111 5.24 33.65 18.06
C GLU A 111 4.41 33.39 16.80
N PHE A 112 3.28 32.71 16.95
CA PHE A 112 2.26 32.63 15.90
C PHE A 112 0.86 32.40 16.49
N THR A 113 -0.17 32.69 15.72
CA THR A 113 -1.57 32.46 16.10
C THR A 113 -2.12 31.22 15.41
N ALA A 114 -2.74 30.32 16.17
CA ALA A 114 -3.39 29.12 15.65
C ALA A 114 -4.78 29.46 15.09
N ASP A 115 -4.84 30.14 13.95
CA ASP A 115 -6.06 30.68 13.34
C ASP A 115 -6.89 29.64 12.56
N GLN A 116 -6.28 28.52 12.16
CA GLN A 116 -6.94 27.45 11.42
C GLN A 116 -7.24 26.23 12.32
N ALA A 117 -8.50 25.79 12.34
CA ALA A 117 -8.92 24.61 13.10
C ALA A 117 -8.60 23.30 12.36
N GLY A 118 -8.15 22.27 13.10
CA GLY A 118 -7.80 20.97 12.53
C GLY A 118 -6.53 20.38 13.14
N LYS A 119 -6.01 19.33 12.47
CA LYS A 119 -4.73 18.72 12.82
C LYS A 119 -3.69 19.09 11.77
N PHE A 120 -2.59 19.64 12.23
CA PHE A 120 -1.44 20.03 11.43
C PHE A 120 -0.22 19.22 11.87
N THR A 121 0.65 18.88 10.94
CA THR A 121 1.90 18.18 11.23
C THR A 121 3.03 19.19 11.15
N PHE A 122 3.92 19.19 12.13
CA PHE A 122 5.19 19.90 12.00
C PHE A 122 6.35 18.93 11.80
N ARG A 123 7.32 19.34 10.99
CA ARG A 123 8.36 18.46 10.43
C ARG A 123 9.74 19.07 10.55
N CYS A 124 10.75 18.21 10.54
CA CYS A 124 12.14 18.65 10.47
C CYS A 124 12.49 18.94 9.00
N THR A 125 13.00 20.13 8.69
CA THR A 125 13.51 20.50 7.35
C THR A 125 15.01 20.25 7.21
N GLN A 126 15.70 19.99 8.31
CA GLN A 126 17.15 19.77 8.36
C GLN A 126 17.47 18.30 8.41
N THR A 127 18.40 17.82 7.57
CA THR A 127 18.81 16.40 7.55
C THR A 127 19.55 16.05 8.86
N CYS A 128 18.78 15.64 9.87
CA CYS A 128 19.26 15.40 11.23
C CYS A 128 19.64 13.93 11.52
N GLY A 129 19.54 13.05 10.51
CA GLY A 129 19.95 11.64 10.58
C GLY A 129 19.09 10.73 9.68
N ASN A 130 19.28 9.42 9.79
CA ASN A 130 18.64 8.42 8.91
C ASN A 130 17.11 8.46 8.93
N LEU A 131 16.51 8.72 10.09
CA LEU A 131 15.05 8.78 10.29
C LEU A 131 14.46 10.20 10.11
N HIS A 132 15.24 11.16 9.60
CA HIS A 132 14.80 12.54 9.37
C HIS A 132 13.44 12.67 8.66
N PRO A 133 13.15 11.94 7.56
CA PRO A 133 11.85 12.06 6.86
C PRO A 133 10.63 11.68 7.72
N PHE A 134 10.86 10.99 8.84
CA PHE A 134 9.83 10.55 9.78
C PHE A 134 9.86 11.37 11.07
N MET A 135 10.67 12.43 11.18
CA MET A 135 10.69 13.31 12.33
C MET A 135 9.51 14.29 12.25
N THR A 136 8.41 13.92 12.89
CA THR A 136 7.14 14.64 12.89
C THR A 136 6.64 14.89 14.31
N GLY A 137 5.89 15.98 14.47
CA GLY A 137 5.03 16.24 15.63
C GLY A 137 3.67 16.76 15.17
N GLU A 138 2.73 16.90 16.10
CA GLU A 138 1.34 17.21 15.80
C GLU A 138 0.86 18.45 16.55
N LEU A 139 0.22 19.38 15.83
CA LEU A 139 -0.54 20.49 16.39
C LEU A 139 -2.03 20.23 16.14
N ILE A 140 -2.82 20.16 17.20
CA ILE A 140 -4.28 19.98 17.15
C ILE A 140 -4.93 21.27 17.61
N VAL A 141 -5.56 21.99 16.68
CA VAL A 141 -6.30 23.22 16.91
C VAL A 141 -7.79 22.88 16.97
N ARG A 142 -8.39 23.04 18.15
CA ARG A 142 -9.81 22.75 18.37
C ARG A 142 -10.72 23.89 17.89
N PRO A 143 -11.93 23.59 17.38
CA PRO A 143 -12.52 22.26 17.24
C PRO A 143 -12.02 21.50 15.99
N ASN A 144 -11.63 20.24 16.15
CA ASN A 144 -11.13 19.40 15.05
C ASN A 144 -12.29 18.81 14.21
N ASN A 145 -12.98 19.68 13.48
CA ASN A 145 -14.23 19.33 12.80
C ASN A 145 -14.05 18.27 11.72
N LEU A 146 -12.91 18.29 11.02
CA LEU A 146 -12.62 17.34 9.96
C LEU A 146 -12.58 15.91 10.49
N TYR A 147 -11.93 15.68 11.64
CA TYR A 147 -11.92 14.38 12.30
C TYR A 147 -13.33 13.90 12.64
N TYR A 148 -14.12 14.73 13.34
CA TYR A 148 -15.49 14.37 13.73
C TYR A 148 -16.41 14.16 12.53
N LEU A 149 -16.22 14.93 11.45
CA LEU A 149 -16.94 14.76 10.19
C LEU A 149 -16.67 13.37 9.59
N PHE A 150 -15.41 12.95 9.47
CA PHE A 150 -15.09 11.64 8.89
C PHE A 150 -15.52 10.46 9.77
N ILE A 151 -15.47 10.60 11.10
CA ILE A 151 -16.05 9.60 12.02
C ILE A 151 -17.57 9.50 11.84
N SER A 152 -18.26 10.63 11.75
CA SER A 152 -19.70 10.66 11.51
C SER A 152 -20.07 10.07 10.15
N LEU A 153 -19.34 10.44 9.09
CA LEU A 153 -19.53 9.92 7.74
C LEU A 153 -19.24 8.41 7.64
N SER A 154 -18.26 7.88 8.37
CA SER A 154 -17.97 6.44 8.37
C SER A 154 -19.11 5.65 9.03
N ILE A 155 -19.66 6.14 10.14
CA ILE A 155 -20.84 5.57 10.81
C ILE A 155 -22.05 5.60 9.87
N TRP A 156 -22.33 6.76 9.27
CA TRP A 156 -23.41 6.94 8.30
C TRP A 156 -23.27 6.00 7.10
N LEU A 157 -22.06 5.83 6.58
CA LEU A 157 -21.79 4.95 5.45
C LEU A 157 -22.11 3.49 5.79
N VAL A 158 -21.67 3.00 6.96
CA VAL A 158 -21.99 1.63 7.39
C VAL A 158 -23.48 1.44 7.58
N PHE A 159 -24.15 2.38 8.26
CA PHE A 159 -25.59 2.35 8.46
C PHE A 159 -26.34 2.31 7.12
N SER A 160 -26.01 3.23 6.21
CA SER A 160 -26.60 3.32 4.87
C SER A 160 -26.43 2.03 4.07
N LEU A 161 -25.23 1.43 4.10
CA LEU A 161 -24.94 0.18 3.41
C LEU A 161 -25.71 -1.00 3.99
N LEU A 162 -25.82 -1.13 5.31
CA LEU A 162 -26.59 -2.20 5.94
C LEU A 162 -28.09 -2.09 5.63
N PHE A 163 -28.63 -0.88 5.63
CA PHE A 163 -30.01 -0.61 5.21
C PHE A 163 -30.23 -0.92 3.72
N TYR A 164 -29.29 -0.54 2.87
CA TYR A 164 -29.32 -0.86 1.45
C TYR A 164 -29.29 -2.37 1.21
N ILE A 165 -28.36 -3.10 1.84
CA ILE A 165 -28.21 -4.56 1.76
C ILE A 165 -29.51 -5.27 2.17
N ARG A 166 -30.21 -4.77 3.19
CA ARG A 166 -31.50 -5.34 3.63
C ARG A 166 -32.58 -5.28 2.54
N SER A 167 -32.51 -4.27 1.68
CA SER A 167 -33.48 -4.03 0.61
C SER A 167 -33.06 -4.56 -0.76
N ASP A 168 -31.80 -4.98 -0.92
CA ASP A 168 -31.24 -5.39 -2.20
C ASP A 168 -31.75 -6.78 -2.63
N THR A 169 -32.29 -6.83 -3.84
CA THR A 169 -32.79 -8.04 -4.50
C THR A 169 -31.74 -8.73 -5.37
N GLY A 170 -30.52 -8.15 -5.51
CA GLY A 170 -29.36 -8.90 -5.95
C GLY A 170 -28.49 -8.28 -7.05
N SER A 171 -28.70 -7.02 -7.44
CA SER A 171 -27.90 -6.37 -8.49
C SER A 171 -27.24 -5.05 -8.06
N GLY A 172 -27.54 -4.53 -6.87
CA GLY A 172 -27.13 -3.18 -6.47
C GLY A 172 -25.62 -2.90 -6.52
N PHE A 173 -24.80 -3.96 -6.36
CA PHE A 173 -23.34 -3.85 -6.33
C PHE A 173 -22.63 -4.56 -7.50
N SER A 174 -23.33 -5.08 -8.51
CA SER A 174 -22.70 -5.90 -9.57
C SER A 174 -21.73 -5.11 -10.46
N GLY A 175 -21.81 -3.78 -10.50
CA GLY A 175 -20.95 -2.93 -11.32
C GLY A 175 -21.24 -3.07 -12.82
N PHE A 176 -20.27 -2.71 -13.66
CA PHE A 176 -20.36 -2.79 -15.12
C PHE A 176 -20.07 -4.21 -15.64
N ARG A 177 -20.50 -4.49 -16.88
CA ARG A 177 -20.21 -5.77 -17.54
C ARG A 177 -18.74 -5.85 -17.93
N ARG A 178 -18.17 -7.05 -17.79
CA ARG A 178 -16.81 -7.37 -18.18
C ARG A 178 -16.56 -7.02 -19.66
N ILE A 179 -15.46 -6.34 -19.97
CA ILE A 179 -15.10 -5.90 -21.33
C ILE A 179 -13.79 -6.58 -21.73
N ASN A 180 -13.76 -7.24 -22.89
CA ASN A 180 -12.54 -7.80 -23.47
C ASN A 180 -11.72 -6.71 -24.17
N LEU A 181 -10.56 -6.37 -23.62
CA LEU A 181 -9.70 -5.31 -24.14
C LEU A 181 -8.99 -5.72 -25.44
N LEU A 182 -8.70 -7.01 -25.62
CA LEU A 182 -8.02 -7.49 -26.84
C LEU A 182 -8.94 -7.46 -28.06
N GLU A 183 -10.24 -7.66 -27.85
CA GLU A 183 -11.26 -7.56 -28.88
C GLU A 183 -11.56 -6.09 -29.22
N LYS A 184 -11.67 -5.23 -28.20
CA LYS A 184 -11.92 -3.80 -28.39
C LYS A 184 -10.73 -3.07 -29.04
N TRP A 185 -9.50 -3.49 -28.72
CA TRP A 185 -8.27 -2.89 -29.23
C TRP A 185 -7.33 -3.98 -29.80
N PRO A 186 -7.53 -4.39 -31.07
CA PRO A 186 -6.77 -5.48 -31.69
C PRO A 186 -5.25 -5.25 -31.75
N TRP A 187 -4.80 -4.00 -31.75
CA TRP A 187 -3.37 -3.66 -31.70
C TRP A 187 -2.69 -4.13 -30.41
N LEU A 188 -3.41 -4.17 -29.27
CA LEU A 188 -2.89 -4.73 -28.02
C LEU A 188 -2.63 -6.23 -28.14
N ALA A 189 -3.52 -6.95 -28.84
CA ALA A 189 -3.34 -8.37 -29.09
C ALA A 189 -2.08 -8.62 -29.92
N LYS A 190 -1.81 -7.78 -30.94
CA LYS A 190 -0.57 -7.84 -31.72
C LYS A 190 0.66 -7.64 -30.85
N ILE A 191 0.67 -6.62 -29.98
CA ILE A 191 1.78 -6.36 -29.05
C ILE A 191 2.01 -7.52 -28.09
N PHE A 192 0.96 -8.06 -27.47
CA PHE A 192 1.11 -9.17 -26.51
C PHE A 192 1.51 -10.49 -27.18
N LYS A 193 1.21 -10.67 -28.47
CA LYS A 193 1.68 -11.79 -29.28
C LYS A 193 3.14 -11.62 -29.72
N LEU A 194 3.75 -10.44 -29.62
CA LEU A 194 5.17 -10.25 -29.93
C LEU A 194 6.04 -11.15 -29.03
N ARG A 195 6.93 -11.90 -29.68
CA ARG A 195 7.85 -12.80 -29.00
C ARG A 195 8.75 -12.05 -28.00
N SER A 196 9.27 -10.90 -28.42
CA SER A 196 10.13 -10.02 -27.63
C SER A 196 9.40 -9.22 -26.55
N PHE A 197 8.06 -9.24 -26.50
CA PHE A 197 7.27 -8.38 -25.60
C PHE A 197 7.74 -8.45 -24.13
N GLN A 198 7.88 -9.67 -23.59
CA GLN A 198 8.29 -9.86 -22.19
C GLN A 198 9.70 -9.32 -21.93
N PHE A 199 10.62 -9.53 -22.86
CA PHE A 199 11.98 -8.99 -22.76
C PHE A 199 11.98 -7.46 -22.81
N LEU A 200 11.23 -6.87 -23.75
CA LEU A 200 11.17 -5.41 -23.95
C LEU A 200 10.57 -4.66 -22.76
N VAL A 201 9.61 -5.25 -22.04
CA VAL A 201 9.01 -4.60 -20.85
C VAL A 201 9.84 -4.80 -19.58
N ILE A 202 10.62 -5.89 -19.50
CA ILE A 202 11.49 -6.17 -18.35
C ILE A 202 12.83 -5.42 -18.46
N LEU A 203 13.40 -5.31 -19.66
CA LEU A 203 14.75 -4.77 -19.87
C LEU A 203 14.97 -3.36 -19.29
N PRO A 204 14.09 -2.36 -19.52
CA PRO A 204 14.28 -1.03 -18.94
C PRO A 204 14.26 -1.08 -17.40
N ASN A 205 13.32 -1.84 -16.82
CA ASN A 205 13.23 -2.02 -15.38
C ASN A 205 14.47 -2.74 -14.82
N PHE A 206 15.05 -3.66 -15.58
CA PHE A 206 16.28 -4.37 -15.19
C PHE A 206 17.49 -3.43 -15.16
N ILE A 207 17.64 -2.57 -16.16
CA ILE A 207 18.71 -1.56 -16.21
C ILE A 207 18.57 -0.59 -15.02
N VAL A 208 17.38 -0.04 -14.81
CA VAL A 208 17.11 0.88 -13.68
C VAL A 208 17.34 0.19 -12.34
N PHE A 209 16.93 -1.07 -12.20
CA PHE A 209 17.15 -1.84 -10.98
C PHE A 209 18.65 -2.09 -10.69
N TYR A 210 19.46 -2.33 -11.72
CA TYR A 210 20.91 -2.42 -11.54
C TYR A 210 21.51 -1.08 -11.11
N LEU A 211 21.05 0.03 -11.68
CA LEU A 211 21.45 1.39 -11.25
C LEU A 211 21.10 1.66 -9.78
N PHE A 212 19.96 1.15 -9.30
CA PHE A 212 19.62 1.24 -7.87
C PHE A 212 20.61 0.48 -6.97
N ILE A 213 21.06 -0.71 -7.38
CA ILE A 213 22.08 -1.44 -6.61
C ILE A 213 23.39 -0.66 -6.57
N VAL A 214 23.85 -0.13 -7.71
CA VAL A 214 25.08 0.67 -7.79
C VAL A 214 24.96 1.95 -6.95
N SER A 215 23.88 2.71 -7.11
CA SER A 215 23.62 3.94 -6.34
C SER A 215 23.51 3.68 -4.84
N SER A 216 22.98 2.53 -4.43
CA SER A 216 22.88 2.17 -3.01
C SER A 216 24.22 1.78 -2.38
N LEU A 217 25.16 1.24 -3.16
CA LEU A 217 26.48 0.82 -2.68
C LEU A 217 27.53 1.94 -2.75
N MET A 218 27.45 2.77 -3.78
CA MET A 218 28.48 3.77 -4.10
C MET A 218 27.98 5.22 -4.03
N GLY A 219 26.66 5.45 -4.04
CA GLY A 219 26.07 6.79 -4.02
C GLY A 219 25.92 7.34 -2.59
N SER A 220 25.11 8.39 -2.45
CA SER A 220 24.91 9.05 -1.15
C SER A 220 24.44 8.07 -0.07
N PRO A 221 25.08 8.05 1.12
CA PRO A 221 24.65 7.19 2.24
C PRO A 221 23.38 7.71 2.91
N VAL A 222 22.95 8.93 2.60
CA VAL A 222 21.77 9.58 3.20
C VAL A 222 20.53 9.24 2.39
N GLY A 223 19.52 8.65 3.04
CA GLY A 223 18.32 8.15 2.37
C GLY A 223 17.55 9.19 1.53
N ASN A 224 17.42 10.44 2.00
CA ASN A 224 16.71 11.49 1.25
C ASN A 224 17.47 12.03 0.02
N ARG A 225 18.75 11.66 -0.15
CA ARG A 225 19.60 12.00 -1.30
C ARG A 225 19.95 10.78 -2.15
N ASN A 226 19.44 9.60 -1.82
CA ASN A 226 19.72 8.39 -2.58
C ASN A 226 18.52 8.02 -3.46
N ILE A 227 18.74 7.94 -4.77
CA ILE A 227 17.67 7.63 -5.73
C ILE A 227 16.97 6.31 -5.39
N THR A 228 17.69 5.31 -4.89
CA THR A 228 17.08 4.00 -4.59
C THR A 228 16.04 4.12 -3.50
N ILE A 229 16.34 4.87 -2.45
CA ILE A 229 15.41 5.02 -1.33
C ILE A 229 14.17 5.78 -1.78
N ILE A 230 14.35 6.92 -2.46
CA ILE A 230 13.26 7.75 -2.94
C ILE A 230 12.42 7.01 -4.00
N PHE A 231 13.04 6.43 -5.04
CA PHE A 231 12.30 5.79 -6.12
C PHE A 231 11.67 4.47 -5.70
N VAL A 232 12.36 3.62 -4.92
CA VAL A 232 11.80 2.33 -4.52
C VAL A 232 10.76 2.53 -3.43
N TRP A 233 11.11 3.17 -2.33
CA TRP A 233 10.28 3.14 -1.12
C TRP A 233 9.24 4.25 -1.07
N ILE A 234 9.39 5.33 -1.85
CA ILE A 234 8.38 6.40 -1.95
C ILE A 234 7.60 6.27 -3.26
N LEU A 235 8.25 6.52 -4.41
CA LEU A 235 7.54 6.62 -5.69
C LEU A 235 6.96 5.27 -6.15
N TRP A 236 7.80 4.25 -6.28
CA TRP A 236 7.38 2.93 -6.75
C TRP A 236 6.39 2.29 -5.79
N TRP A 237 6.62 2.38 -4.47
CA TRP A 237 5.69 1.84 -3.48
C TRP A 237 4.30 2.49 -3.59
N PHE A 238 4.24 3.82 -3.69
CA PHE A 238 2.99 4.54 -3.91
C PHE A 238 2.32 4.10 -5.22
N LEU A 239 3.04 4.13 -6.34
CA LEU A 239 2.51 3.73 -7.66
C LEU A 239 2.01 2.28 -7.64
N LEU A 240 2.74 1.38 -6.98
CA LEU A 240 2.37 -0.02 -6.84
C LEU A 240 1.01 -0.16 -6.12
N LYS A 241 0.84 0.52 -4.99
CA LYS A 241 -0.35 0.40 -4.13
C LYS A 241 -1.55 1.18 -4.68
N ALA A 242 -1.34 2.39 -5.18
CA ALA A 242 -2.40 3.31 -5.61
C ALA A 242 -2.87 3.03 -7.04
N VAL A 243 -1.97 2.60 -7.93
CA VAL A 243 -2.26 2.53 -9.38
C VAL A 243 -2.12 1.09 -9.89
N ILE A 244 -0.94 0.50 -9.79
CA ILE A 244 -0.62 -0.77 -10.48
C ILE A 244 -1.48 -1.92 -9.95
N VAL A 245 -1.66 -2.04 -8.64
CA VAL A 245 -2.43 -3.16 -8.06
C VAL A 245 -3.94 -2.98 -8.23
N PRO A 246 -4.56 -1.84 -7.85
CA PRO A 246 -6.01 -1.66 -8.00
C PRO A 246 -6.48 -1.72 -9.45
N ILE A 247 -5.69 -1.18 -10.38
CA ILE A 247 -6.06 -1.13 -11.80
C ILE A 247 -5.51 -2.36 -12.51
N GLY A 248 -4.19 -2.55 -12.50
CA GLY A 248 -3.47 -3.57 -13.27
C GLY A 248 -3.33 -4.95 -12.61
N GLY A 249 -3.72 -5.12 -11.34
CA GLY A 249 -3.59 -6.40 -10.63
C GLY A 249 -2.12 -6.81 -10.44
N ARG A 250 -1.66 -7.81 -11.19
CA ARG A 250 -0.28 -8.33 -11.10
C ARG A 250 0.61 -7.91 -12.27
N ILE A 251 0.30 -6.81 -12.96
CA ILE A 251 1.18 -6.24 -14.01
C ILE A 251 2.62 -6.06 -13.51
N TRP A 252 2.82 -5.66 -12.25
CA TRP A 252 4.18 -5.58 -11.69
C TRP A 252 4.96 -6.90 -11.80
N CYS A 253 4.31 -8.04 -11.58
CA CYS A 253 4.95 -9.36 -11.70
C CYS A 253 5.35 -9.72 -13.14
N MET A 254 4.76 -9.06 -14.14
CA MET A 254 5.15 -9.19 -15.55
C MET A 254 6.45 -8.41 -15.82
N VAL A 255 6.57 -7.19 -15.31
CA VAL A 255 7.70 -6.27 -15.58
C VAL A 255 8.81 -6.33 -14.53
N CYS A 256 8.63 -7.11 -13.46
CA CYS A 256 9.57 -7.22 -12.36
C CYS A 256 10.96 -7.68 -12.85
N PRO A 257 12.04 -6.98 -12.49
CA PRO A 257 13.39 -7.29 -12.95
C PRO A 257 14.04 -8.45 -12.20
N LEU A 258 13.59 -8.75 -10.97
CA LEU A 258 14.17 -9.78 -10.09
C LEU A 258 14.22 -11.20 -10.69
N PRO A 259 13.18 -11.72 -11.38
CA PRO A 259 13.26 -13.03 -12.03
C PRO A 259 14.07 -13.03 -13.32
N ALA A 260 14.43 -11.86 -13.90
CA ALA A 260 14.97 -11.79 -15.25
C ALA A 260 16.31 -12.53 -15.43
N PRO A 261 17.33 -12.34 -14.57
CA PRO A 261 18.61 -13.06 -14.71
C PRO A 261 18.43 -14.57 -14.60
N ALA A 262 17.63 -14.98 -13.61
CA ALA A 262 17.31 -16.38 -13.35
C ALA A 262 16.56 -17.01 -14.54
N GLU A 263 15.62 -16.29 -15.15
CA GLU A 263 14.83 -16.75 -16.29
C GLU A 263 15.65 -16.84 -17.58
N TRP A 264 16.48 -15.84 -17.87
CA TRP A 264 17.37 -15.85 -19.04
C TRP A 264 18.40 -16.96 -18.96
N LEU A 265 19.00 -17.18 -17.78
CA LEU A 265 19.92 -18.30 -17.56
C LEU A 265 19.21 -19.65 -17.63
N SER A 266 18.02 -19.75 -17.03
CA SER A 266 17.19 -20.97 -17.02
C SER A 266 16.74 -21.37 -18.43
N ARG A 267 16.38 -20.39 -19.27
CA ARG A 267 15.93 -20.62 -20.66
C ARG A 267 17.06 -20.68 -21.69
N ARG A 268 18.26 -20.20 -21.36
CA ARG A 268 19.37 -19.97 -22.32
C ARG A 268 18.92 -19.20 -23.57
N SER A 269 18.01 -18.27 -23.37
CA SER A 269 17.47 -17.42 -24.43
C SER A 269 16.80 -16.19 -23.81
N LEU A 270 16.97 -15.05 -24.47
CA LEU A 270 16.33 -13.79 -24.06
C LEU A 270 14.91 -13.68 -24.61
N THR A 271 14.72 -14.06 -25.87
CA THR A 271 13.43 -13.95 -26.58
C THR A 271 12.98 -15.25 -27.24
N GLY A 272 13.91 -16.16 -27.55
CA GLY A 272 13.62 -17.44 -28.18
C GLY A 272 12.83 -18.39 -27.27
N VAL A 273 12.19 -19.37 -27.91
CA VAL A 273 11.45 -20.48 -27.29
C VAL A 273 12.12 -21.75 -27.79
N ARG A 274 12.55 -22.61 -26.87
CA ARG A 274 13.16 -23.91 -27.19
C ARG A 274 12.10 -24.99 -27.05
N TYR A 275 11.47 -25.37 -28.15
CA TYR A 275 10.42 -26.39 -28.17
C TYR A 275 11.01 -27.79 -28.36
N PHE A 276 10.48 -28.75 -27.61
CA PHE A 276 10.76 -30.18 -27.75
C PHE A 276 9.44 -30.94 -27.90
N GLU A 277 9.34 -31.79 -28.92
CA GLU A 277 8.14 -32.59 -29.16
C GLU A 277 7.85 -33.55 -27.99
N LYS A 278 8.88 -34.24 -27.50
CA LYS A 278 8.75 -35.11 -26.32
C LYS A 278 8.70 -34.28 -25.04
N LYS A 279 7.59 -34.43 -24.31
CA LYS A 279 7.40 -33.76 -23.02
C LYS A 279 8.44 -34.24 -22.00
N PHE A 280 9.12 -33.30 -21.35
CA PHE A 280 9.89 -33.53 -20.14
C PHE A 280 9.08 -33.09 -18.92
N LYS A 281 8.71 -34.04 -18.05
CA LYS A 281 7.84 -33.79 -16.87
C LYS A 281 6.60 -32.94 -17.18
N ALA A 282 5.87 -33.29 -18.25
CA ALA A 282 4.67 -32.59 -18.75
C ALA A 282 4.89 -31.18 -19.35
N LEU A 283 6.13 -30.80 -19.67
CA LEU A 283 6.46 -29.56 -20.38
C LEU A 283 7.14 -29.86 -21.71
N HIS A 284 6.86 -29.07 -22.75
CA HIS A 284 7.55 -29.10 -24.04
C HIS A 284 8.85 -28.28 -24.06
N HIS A 285 9.38 -27.98 -22.87
CA HIS A 285 10.57 -27.18 -22.68
C HIS A 285 11.48 -27.78 -21.62
N ARG A 286 12.78 -27.58 -21.78
CA ARG A 286 13.80 -27.98 -20.82
C ARG A 286 14.55 -26.75 -20.32
N PHE A 287 14.48 -26.51 -19.02
CA PHE A 287 15.22 -25.45 -18.33
C PHE A 287 16.63 -25.91 -17.93
N THR A 288 17.55 -25.00 -17.65
CA THR A 288 18.83 -25.36 -17.02
C THR A 288 18.62 -25.75 -15.55
N GLY A 289 19.55 -26.55 -15.01
CA GLY A 289 19.52 -26.97 -13.61
C GLY A 289 18.78 -28.30 -13.35
N LEU A 290 18.47 -28.56 -12.07
CA LEU A 290 17.95 -29.84 -11.57
C LEU A 290 16.47 -30.08 -11.90
N GLN A 291 15.70 -29.01 -12.17
CA GLN A 291 14.28 -29.05 -12.51
C GLN A 291 13.44 -29.92 -11.55
N LYS A 292 13.66 -29.78 -10.24
CA LYS A 292 12.83 -30.41 -9.21
C LYS A 292 11.48 -29.70 -9.11
N ASP A 293 10.49 -30.43 -8.61
CA ASP A 293 9.21 -29.86 -8.21
C ASP A 293 9.31 -29.23 -6.84
N TRP A 294 8.56 -28.16 -6.61
CA TRP A 294 8.42 -27.59 -5.28
C TRP A 294 7.71 -28.58 -4.36
N PRO A 295 8.15 -28.77 -3.10
CA PRO A 295 7.54 -29.73 -2.20
C PRO A 295 6.07 -29.40 -1.93
N LYS A 296 5.18 -30.41 -2.04
CA LYS A 296 3.73 -30.22 -1.88
C LYS A 296 3.32 -29.73 -0.48
N VAL A 297 4.11 -30.03 0.55
CA VAL A 297 3.83 -29.66 1.94
C VAL A 297 3.87 -28.13 2.14
N ILE A 298 4.67 -27.43 1.34
CA ILE A 298 4.85 -25.97 1.38
C ILE A 298 4.34 -25.28 0.10
N ASP A 299 3.40 -25.92 -0.61
CA ASP A 299 2.71 -25.38 -1.81
C ASP A 299 1.58 -24.39 -1.39
N ASN A 300 1.94 -23.40 -0.60
CA ASN A 300 1.06 -22.34 -0.09
C ASN A 300 1.87 -21.05 0.17
N ILE A 301 1.22 -19.96 0.57
CA ILE A 301 1.90 -18.67 0.76
C ILE A 301 2.41 -18.40 2.18
N TRP A 302 2.40 -19.40 3.09
CA TRP A 302 2.90 -19.19 4.46
C TRP A 302 4.35 -18.74 4.49
N LEU A 303 5.18 -19.31 3.63
CA LEU A 303 6.59 -18.93 3.56
C LEU A 303 6.76 -17.48 3.10
N GLN A 304 5.94 -17.01 2.15
CA GLN A 304 5.91 -15.59 1.77
C GLN A 304 5.48 -14.70 2.94
N ASN A 305 4.48 -15.13 3.73
CA ASN A 305 4.01 -14.38 4.89
C ASN A 305 5.10 -14.24 5.97
N VAL A 306 5.81 -15.33 6.28
CA VAL A 306 6.91 -15.31 7.27
C VAL A 306 8.08 -14.47 6.76
N LEU A 307 8.49 -14.64 5.50
CA LEU A 307 9.56 -13.85 4.90
C LEU A 307 9.17 -12.36 4.82
N PHE A 308 7.91 -12.06 4.54
CA PHE A 308 7.39 -10.69 4.57
C PHE A 308 7.49 -10.12 5.98
N LEU A 309 6.94 -10.79 7.00
CA LEU A 309 7.05 -10.32 8.39
C LEU A 309 8.50 -10.11 8.85
N ALA A 310 9.40 -11.02 8.49
CA ALA A 310 10.83 -10.86 8.77
C ALA A 310 11.40 -9.61 8.09
N LEU A 311 11.07 -9.37 6.81
CA LEU A 311 11.52 -8.19 6.08
C LEU A 311 11.01 -6.89 6.71
N ILE A 312 9.72 -6.84 7.05
CA ILE A 312 9.06 -5.66 7.66
C ILE A 312 9.62 -5.37 9.06
N SER A 313 10.05 -6.41 9.79
CA SER A 313 10.65 -6.25 11.12
C SER A 313 11.90 -5.37 11.07
N PHE A 314 12.60 -5.36 9.92
CA PHE A 314 13.72 -4.47 9.63
C PHE A 314 13.36 -3.32 8.68
N GLY A 315 12.06 -3.04 8.49
CA GLY A 315 11.55 -2.09 7.51
C GLY A 315 12.15 -0.70 7.64
N ILE A 316 12.24 -0.16 8.86
CA ILE A 316 12.87 1.14 9.13
C ILE A 316 14.33 1.18 8.66
N ILE A 317 15.08 0.11 8.86
CA ILE A 317 16.49 0.03 8.44
C ILE A 317 16.57 -0.04 6.92
N LEU A 318 15.73 -0.87 6.30
CA LEU A 318 15.72 -1.07 4.85
C LEU A 318 15.40 0.24 4.10
N ILE A 319 14.38 0.97 4.54
CA ILE A 319 13.95 2.19 3.85
C ILE A 319 14.82 3.41 4.14
N THR A 320 15.57 3.45 5.23
CA THR A 320 16.38 4.63 5.59
C THR A 320 17.83 4.51 5.15
N ARG A 321 18.32 3.28 4.93
CA ARG A 321 19.72 3.00 4.66
C ARG A 321 19.89 2.35 3.29
N PRO A 322 20.49 3.05 2.30
CA PRO A 322 20.68 2.52 0.95
C PRO A 322 21.42 1.17 0.93
N ILE A 323 22.51 1.06 1.69
CA ILE A 323 23.30 -0.19 1.81
C ILE A 323 22.45 -1.38 2.26
N ALA A 324 21.51 -1.21 3.19
CA ALA A 324 20.65 -2.29 3.65
C ALA A 324 19.69 -2.75 2.53
N THR A 325 19.16 -1.79 1.75
CA THR A 325 18.37 -2.09 0.55
C THR A 325 19.19 -2.81 -0.52
N ALA A 326 20.46 -2.43 -0.74
CA ALA A 326 21.34 -3.11 -1.70
C ALA A 326 21.54 -4.58 -1.34
N PHE A 327 21.90 -4.88 -0.09
CA PHE A 327 22.09 -6.26 0.37
C PHE A 327 20.79 -7.07 0.32
N MET A 328 19.65 -6.46 0.64
CA MET A 328 18.34 -7.08 0.45
C MET A 328 18.10 -7.46 -1.01
N PHE A 329 18.34 -6.54 -1.96
CA PHE A 329 18.18 -6.80 -3.39
C PHE A 329 19.12 -7.89 -3.91
N LEU A 330 20.40 -7.84 -3.53
CA LEU A 330 21.39 -8.87 -3.90
C LEU A 330 21.00 -10.24 -3.32
N GLY A 331 20.56 -10.29 -2.07
CA GLY A 331 20.07 -11.52 -1.43
C GLY A 331 18.84 -12.09 -2.16
N ILE A 332 17.87 -11.25 -2.51
CA ILE A 332 16.69 -11.68 -3.26
C ILE A 332 17.06 -12.18 -4.66
N LEU A 333 17.98 -11.51 -5.36
CA LEU A 333 18.49 -11.96 -6.66
C LEU A 333 19.19 -13.32 -6.55
N ALA A 334 20.03 -13.51 -5.53
CA ALA A 334 20.72 -14.77 -5.29
C ALA A 334 19.73 -15.91 -5.02
N VAL A 335 18.73 -15.70 -4.15
CA VAL A 335 17.69 -16.71 -3.88
C VAL A 335 16.86 -17.01 -5.13
N SER A 336 16.49 -15.99 -5.91
CA SER A 336 15.80 -16.13 -7.19
C SER A 336 16.59 -17.01 -8.17
N LEU A 337 17.90 -16.77 -8.29
CA LEU A 337 18.80 -17.53 -9.15
C LEU A 337 18.94 -18.99 -8.68
N VAL A 338 19.26 -19.21 -7.40
CA VAL A 338 19.43 -20.55 -6.83
C VAL A 338 18.16 -21.38 -6.99
N THR A 339 17.00 -20.79 -6.70
CA THR A 339 15.72 -21.49 -6.82
C THR A 339 15.35 -21.81 -8.26
N ALA A 340 15.73 -20.97 -9.24
CA ALA A 340 15.53 -21.26 -10.65
C ALA A 340 16.46 -22.36 -11.20
N LEU A 341 17.64 -22.55 -10.60
CA LEU A 341 18.55 -23.65 -10.94
C LEU A 341 18.14 -24.98 -10.28
N ILE A 342 17.49 -24.94 -9.11
CA ILE A 342 17.04 -26.16 -8.42
C ILE A 342 15.66 -26.59 -8.91
N TYR A 343 14.71 -25.64 -8.98
CA TYR A 343 13.31 -25.92 -9.25
C TYR A 343 12.87 -25.40 -10.62
N ARG A 344 11.83 -26.02 -11.18
CA ARG A 344 11.24 -25.60 -12.46
C ARG A 344 10.20 -24.49 -12.28
N ARG A 345 10.03 -23.64 -13.30
CA ARG A 345 9.09 -22.51 -13.34
C ARG A 345 9.47 -21.40 -12.32
N ARG A 346 8.65 -20.35 -12.20
CA ARG A 346 8.92 -19.20 -11.31
C ARG A 346 8.56 -19.50 -9.85
N ILE A 347 9.24 -20.48 -9.23
CA ILE A 347 8.99 -20.89 -7.83
C ILE A 347 9.25 -19.75 -6.86
N PHE A 348 10.34 -19.00 -7.03
CA PHE A 348 10.60 -17.83 -6.21
C PHE A 348 9.39 -16.89 -6.18
N CYS A 349 8.85 -16.53 -7.33
CA CYS A 349 7.70 -15.64 -7.43
C CYS A 349 6.40 -16.25 -6.88
N GLN A 350 6.25 -17.58 -6.92
CA GLN A 350 5.06 -18.28 -6.44
C GLN A 350 5.04 -18.48 -4.91
N TYR A 351 6.18 -18.78 -4.28
CA TYR A 351 6.23 -19.26 -2.90
C TYR A 351 7.22 -18.54 -1.97
N LEU A 352 8.14 -17.71 -2.49
CA LEU A 352 9.19 -17.08 -1.68
C LEU A 352 9.16 -15.55 -1.72
N CYS A 353 8.78 -14.96 -2.85
CA CYS A 353 8.77 -13.51 -3.03
C CYS A 353 7.83 -12.85 -2.00
N PRO A 354 8.35 -12.08 -1.03
CA PRO A 354 7.53 -11.49 0.04
C PRO A 354 6.46 -10.55 -0.52
N VAL A 355 6.85 -9.75 -1.52
CA VAL A 355 5.97 -8.83 -2.23
C VAL A 355 4.94 -9.59 -3.08
N GLY A 356 5.34 -10.73 -3.66
CA GLY A 356 4.49 -11.55 -4.53
C GLY A 356 3.23 -12.06 -3.84
N GLY A 357 3.30 -12.39 -2.54
CA GLY A 357 2.18 -12.89 -1.75
C GLY A 357 1.04 -11.87 -1.61
N PHE A 358 1.35 -10.66 -1.11
CA PHE A 358 0.31 -9.63 -0.96
C PHE A 358 -0.14 -9.05 -2.31
N LEU A 359 0.73 -8.97 -3.32
CA LEU A 359 0.29 -8.62 -4.66
C LEU A 359 -0.72 -9.63 -5.20
N GLY A 360 -0.53 -10.92 -4.87
CA GLY A 360 -1.48 -11.97 -5.17
C GLY A 360 -2.85 -11.71 -4.52
N THR A 361 -2.91 -11.57 -3.21
CA THR A 361 -4.18 -11.36 -2.49
C THR A 361 -4.87 -10.05 -2.88
N TYR A 362 -4.14 -8.94 -3.03
CA TYR A 362 -4.73 -7.65 -3.43
C TYR A 362 -5.17 -7.62 -4.90
N SER A 363 -4.54 -8.40 -5.79
CA SER A 363 -5.00 -8.52 -7.18
C SER A 363 -6.39 -9.14 -7.33
N MET A 364 -6.93 -9.75 -6.27
CA MET A 364 -8.33 -10.17 -6.24
C MET A 364 -9.31 -9.00 -6.40
N ALA A 365 -8.90 -7.81 -5.94
CA ALA A 365 -9.71 -6.61 -6.06
C ALA A 365 -9.47 -5.84 -7.37
N SER A 366 -8.46 -6.22 -8.17
CA SER A 366 -8.08 -5.42 -9.33
C SER A 366 -9.12 -5.36 -10.44
N MET A 367 -9.08 -4.27 -11.21
CA MET A 367 -9.97 -4.05 -12.36
C MET A 367 -9.51 -4.77 -13.64
N THR A 368 -8.27 -5.24 -13.73
CA THR A 368 -7.79 -6.03 -14.86
C THR A 368 -7.61 -7.51 -14.50
N GLU A 369 -7.93 -8.40 -15.44
CA GLU A 369 -7.66 -9.84 -15.34
C GLU A 369 -7.32 -10.47 -16.70
N LEU A 370 -6.65 -11.62 -16.67
CA LEU A 370 -6.46 -12.48 -17.84
C LEU A 370 -7.18 -13.79 -17.61
N ARG A 371 -8.01 -14.22 -18.58
CA ARG A 371 -8.78 -15.47 -18.50
C ARG A 371 -9.02 -16.07 -19.89
N ALA A 372 -9.57 -17.28 -19.91
CA ALA A 372 -10.18 -17.82 -21.12
C ALA A 372 -11.37 -16.94 -21.57
N ILE A 373 -11.58 -16.83 -22.88
CA ILE A 373 -12.80 -16.25 -23.45
C ILE A 373 -13.96 -17.23 -23.20
N ASP A 374 -13.76 -18.50 -23.57
CA ASP A 374 -14.67 -19.61 -23.25
C ASP A 374 -13.93 -20.76 -22.51
N CYS A 375 -14.37 -21.08 -21.30
CA CYS A 375 -13.79 -22.16 -20.51
C CYS A 375 -14.02 -23.54 -21.14
N GLU A 376 -15.11 -23.75 -21.86
CA GLU A 376 -15.44 -25.04 -22.48
C GLU A 376 -14.55 -25.35 -23.68
N VAL A 377 -14.25 -24.34 -24.51
CA VAL A 377 -13.21 -24.45 -25.56
C VAL A 377 -11.88 -24.87 -24.91
N CYS A 378 -11.51 -24.20 -23.81
CA CYS A 378 -10.31 -24.54 -23.07
C CYS A 378 -10.34 -25.96 -22.50
N LYS A 379 -11.47 -26.52 -22.07
CA LYS A 379 -11.56 -27.89 -21.53
C LYS A 379 -11.48 -28.95 -22.64
N LYS A 380 -12.11 -28.72 -23.79
CA LYS A 380 -12.25 -29.71 -24.88
C LYS A 380 -10.97 -29.99 -25.67
N HIS A 381 -10.17 -28.97 -25.99
CA HIS A 381 -8.99 -29.16 -26.86
C HIS A 381 -7.83 -29.89 -26.14
N LYS A 382 -7.01 -30.69 -26.83
CA LYS A 382 -6.03 -31.60 -26.19
C LYS A 382 -4.62 -31.03 -26.06
N GLU A 383 -4.24 -30.06 -26.88
CA GLU A 383 -2.86 -29.57 -27.01
C GLU A 383 -2.37 -28.89 -25.71
N LYS A 384 -3.25 -28.11 -25.07
CA LYS A 384 -2.99 -27.35 -23.83
C LYS A 384 -1.66 -26.59 -23.83
N SER A 385 -1.26 -26.06 -24.98
CA SER A 385 0.04 -25.39 -25.18
C SER A 385 0.26 -24.20 -24.24
N CYS A 386 -0.80 -23.49 -23.82
CA CYS A 386 -0.71 -22.44 -22.79
C CYS A 386 -0.17 -22.94 -21.43
N PHE A 387 -0.42 -24.21 -21.08
CA PHE A 387 0.01 -24.81 -19.81
C PHE A 387 1.29 -25.62 -19.95
N ALA A 388 1.44 -26.37 -21.05
CA ALA A 388 2.56 -27.28 -21.30
C ALA A 388 3.69 -26.67 -22.15
N GLY A 389 3.44 -25.56 -22.83
CA GLY A 389 4.36 -24.94 -23.79
C GLY A 389 4.05 -25.33 -25.23
N GLY A 390 4.44 -24.49 -26.19
CA GLY A 390 4.30 -24.73 -27.62
C GLY A 390 5.46 -24.14 -28.43
N PRO A 391 5.44 -24.25 -29.76
CA PRO A 391 6.46 -23.65 -30.63
C PRO A 391 6.53 -22.12 -30.50
N ASP A 392 5.37 -21.48 -30.36
CA ASP A 392 5.22 -20.02 -30.39
C ASP A 392 5.40 -19.34 -29.02
N GLY A 393 5.40 -20.10 -27.93
CA GLY A 393 5.48 -19.53 -26.58
C GLY A 393 5.76 -20.54 -25.47
N TRP A 394 6.20 -20.01 -24.33
CA TRP A 394 6.59 -20.82 -23.19
C TRP A 394 5.37 -21.33 -22.39
N ALA A 395 5.53 -22.49 -21.76
CA ALA A 395 4.59 -23.00 -20.77
C ALA A 395 4.32 -21.98 -19.66
N CYS A 396 3.09 -21.93 -19.12
CA CYS A 396 2.72 -21.01 -18.04
C CYS A 396 3.74 -21.04 -16.87
N PRO A 397 4.52 -19.95 -16.67
CA PRO A 397 5.53 -19.87 -15.61
C PRO A 397 4.92 -19.89 -14.21
N TRP A 398 3.62 -19.62 -14.11
CA TRP A 398 2.84 -19.53 -12.89
C TRP A 398 1.97 -20.76 -12.60
N LYS A 399 2.11 -21.83 -13.41
CA LYS A 399 1.37 -23.10 -13.24
C LYS A 399 -0.16 -22.93 -13.22
N GLN A 400 -0.66 -21.94 -13.96
CA GLN A 400 -2.10 -21.68 -14.09
C GLN A 400 -2.69 -22.35 -15.33
N TYR A 401 -3.84 -23.01 -15.13
CA TYR A 401 -4.62 -23.59 -16.22
C TYR A 401 -5.86 -22.76 -16.49
N LEU A 402 -5.96 -22.18 -17.69
CA LEU A 402 -7.00 -21.22 -18.05
C LEU A 402 -8.43 -21.77 -17.95
N GLY A 403 -8.64 -23.07 -18.22
CA GLY A 403 -9.99 -23.67 -18.21
C GLY A 403 -10.65 -23.78 -16.84
N THR A 404 -9.89 -23.60 -15.75
CA THR A 404 -10.39 -23.59 -14.36
C THR A 404 -9.94 -22.34 -13.59
N MET A 405 -9.22 -21.44 -14.24
CA MET A 405 -8.67 -20.26 -13.58
C MET A 405 -9.78 -19.23 -13.37
N ASN A 406 -10.09 -18.95 -12.11
CA ASN A 406 -11.14 -18.01 -11.72
C ASN A 406 -10.65 -16.88 -10.81
N ARG A 407 -9.34 -16.81 -10.50
CA ARG A 407 -8.76 -15.85 -9.56
C ARG A 407 -7.41 -15.29 -10.03
N ASN A 408 -7.15 -14.02 -9.74
CA ASN A 408 -5.89 -13.34 -10.12
C ASN A 408 -4.68 -13.74 -9.27
N ASN A 409 -4.90 -14.28 -8.06
CA ASN A 409 -3.91 -14.41 -6.99
C ASN A 409 -2.64 -15.14 -7.44
N TYR A 410 -2.77 -16.15 -8.30
CA TYR A 410 -1.68 -17.01 -8.73
C TYR A 410 -1.24 -16.78 -10.18
N CYS A 411 -1.82 -15.82 -10.90
CA CYS A 411 -1.38 -15.46 -12.26
C CYS A 411 -0.58 -14.17 -12.24
N GLY A 412 0.72 -14.24 -12.54
CA GLY A 412 1.56 -13.03 -12.65
C GLY A 412 1.45 -12.30 -13.98
N LEU A 413 0.37 -12.51 -14.73
CA LEU A 413 0.01 -11.76 -15.94
C LEU A 413 1.12 -11.67 -17.01
N CYS A 414 1.94 -12.72 -17.14
CA CYS A 414 3.10 -12.75 -18.06
C CYS A 414 2.77 -12.92 -19.55
N THR A 415 1.49 -12.91 -19.93
CA THR A 415 0.97 -13.02 -21.32
C THR A 415 1.42 -14.21 -22.20
N GLU A 416 2.32 -15.10 -21.75
CA GLU A 416 2.79 -16.27 -22.52
C GLU A 416 1.65 -17.19 -23.00
N CYS A 417 0.56 -17.27 -22.25
CA CYS A 417 -0.62 -18.04 -22.65
C CYS A 417 -1.35 -17.45 -23.87
N ILE A 418 -1.27 -16.13 -24.12
CA ILE A 418 -1.82 -15.47 -25.31
C ILE A 418 -1.02 -15.89 -26.55
N LYS A 419 0.31 -15.95 -26.42
CA LYS A 419 1.23 -16.38 -27.50
C LYS A 419 1.06 -17.87 -27.82
N SER A 420 0.87 -18.68 -26.79
CA SER A 420 0.88 -20.14 -26.90
C SER A 420 -0.49 -20.74 -27.20
N CYS A 421 -1.59 -19.98 -27.27
CA CYS A 421 -2.93 -20.54 -27.41
C CYS A 421 -3.24 -20.93 -28.87
N PRO A 422 -3.46 -22.21 -29.19
CA PRO A 422 -3.76 -22.63 -30.56
C PRO A 422 -5.20 -22.29 -31.00
N LYS A 423 -6.06 -21.84 -30.07
CA LYS A 423 -7.48 -21.53 -30.31
C LYS A 423 -7.80 -20.04 -30.17
N ASP A 424 -6.77 -19.20 -29.98
CA ASP A 424 -6.90 -17.75 -29.69
C ASP A 424 -7.95 -17.42 -28.60
N ASN A 425 -8.08 -18.31 -27.61
CA ASN A 425 -9.16 -18.29 -26.62
C ASN A 425 -8.76 -17.60 -25.31
N VAL A 426 -7.86 -16.62 -25.37
CA VAL A 426 -7.31 -15.92 -24.19
C VAL A 426 -7.57 -14.43 -24.32
N GLY A 427 -8.25 -13.86 -23.32
CA GLY A 427 -8.56 -12.44 -23.27
C GLY A 427 -7.96 -11.74 -22.06
N VAL A 428 -7.72 -10.44 -22.20
CA VAL A 428 -7.46 -9.52 -21.08
C VAL A 428 -8.70 -8.67 -20.89
N PHE A 429 -9.26 -8.70 -19.69
CA PHE A 429 -10.57 -8.14 -19.41
C PHE A 429 -10.51 -7.02 -18.38
N LEU A 430 -11.29 -5.97 -18.63
CA LEU A 430 -11.64 -4.97 -17.63
C LEU A 430 -12.90 -5.45 -16.88
N ARG A 431 -12.82 -5.50 -15.55
CA ARG A 431 -13.86 -6.00 -14.64
C ARG A 431 -14.10 -5.01 -13.49
N PRO A 432 -15.25 -5.08 -12.81
CA PRO A 432 -15.49 -4.29 -11.61
C PRO A 432 -14.45 -4.57 -10.52
N PHE A 433 -14.03 -3.52 -9.81
CA PHE A 433 -13.15 -3.63 -8.65
C PHE A 433 -13.73 -4.61 -7.62
N GLY A 434 -12.96 -5.57 -7.12
CA GLY A 434 -13.46 -6.52 -6.10
C GLY A 434 -14.21 -7.74 -6.65
N SER A 435 -13.84 -8.25 -7.84
CA SER A 435 -14.58 -9.34 -8.50
C SER A 435 -14.21 -10.75 -8.01
N ASP A 436 -12.96 -11.02 -7.65
CA ASP A 436 -12.56 -12.32 -7.08
C ASP A 436 -12.78 -12.28 -5.56
N ARG A 437 -13.78 -12.98 -5.02
CA ARG A 437 -14.22 -12.76 -3.62
C ARG A 437 -13.98 -13.93 -2.67
N VAL A 438 -13.26 -14.96 -3.13
CA VAL A 438 -13.12 -16.23 -2.41
C VAL A 438 -11.65 -16.51 -2.12
N LEU A 439 -11.28 -16.45 -0.84
CA LEU A 439 -9.98 -16.88 -0.35
C LEU A 439 -9.94 -18.41 -0.27
N LYS A 440 -8.83 -19.02 -0.70
CA LYS A 440 -8.67 -20.48 -0.77
C LYS A 440 -8.41 -21.11 0.60
N GLY A 441 -7.63 -20.42 1.42
CA GLY A 441 -7.06 -20.98 2.64
C GLY A 441 -6.70 -19.92 3.67
N TYR A 442 -6.30 -20.39 4.86
CA TYR A 442 -5.89 -19.53 5.96
C TYR A 442 -4.60 -18.77 5.63
N ASP A 443 -3.71 -19.31 4.81
CA ASP A 443 -2.51 -18.62 4.33
C ASP A 443 -2.85 -17.29 3.60
N GLU A 444 -3.85 -17.30 2.72
CA GLU A 444 -4.36 -16.09 2.06
C GLU A 444 -5.05 -15.13 3.05
N MET A 445 -5.82 -15.67 4.01
CA MET A 445 -6.47 -14.86 5.05
C MET A 445 -5.47 -14.14 5.95
N PHE A 446 -4.47 -14.86 6.46
CA PHE A 446 -3.40 -14.32 7.30
C PHE A 446 -2.59 -13.28 6.54
N ASN A 447 -2.34 -13.47 5.24
CA ASN A 447 -1.67 -12.46 4.43
C ASN A 447 -2.43 -11.13 4.44
N VAL A 448 -3.76 -11.14 4.24
CA VAL A 448 -4.59 -9.92 4.27
C VAL A 448 -4.55 -9.25 5.65
N MET A 449 -4.58 -10.04 6.72
CA MET A 449 -4.51 -9.53 8.10
C MET A 449 -3.14 -8.94 8.43
N ILE A 450 -2.05 -9.63 8.07
CA ILE A 450 -0.67 -9.14 8.20
C ILE A 450 -0.54 -7.79 7.50
N MET A 451 -1.01 -7.68 6.26
CA MET A 451 -0.92 -6.43 5.51
C MET A 451 -1.65 -5.27 6.18
N LEU A 452 -2.80 -5.55 6.80
CA LEU A 452 -3.58 -4.52 7.51
C LEU A 452 -2.94 -4.12 8.84
N VAL A 453 -2.47 -5.08 9.63
CA VAL A 453 -1.75 -4.82 10.89
C VAL A 453 -0.46 -4.05 10.63
N VAL A 454 0.28 -4.41 9.59
CA VAL A 454 1.51 -3.71 9.20
C VAL A 454 1.21 -2.28 8.74
N ALA A 455 0.11 -2.04 8.02
CA ALA A 455 -0.30 -0.68 7.69
C ALA A 455 -0.56 0.15 8.95
N ILE A 456 -1.26 -0.40 9.95
CA ILE A 456 -1.49 0.28 11.24
C ILE A 456 -0.16 0.56 11.95
N ALA A 457 0.70 -0.46 12.06
CA ALA A 457 2.00 -0.33 12.73
C ALA A 457 2.87 0.74 12.06
N PHE A 458 2.94 0.76 10.73
CA PHE A 458 3.71 1.75 10.00
C PHE A 458 3.11 3.15 10.09
N SER A 459 1.79 3.30 10.06
CA SER A 459 1.15 4.60 10.30
C SER A 459 1.52 5.17 11.67
N ILE A 460 1.57 4.32 12.70
CA ILE A 460 1.97 4.71 14.06
C ILE A 460 3.47 5.02 14.15
N THR A 461 4.33 4.12 13.66
CA THR A 461 5.78 4.24 13.78
C THR A 461 6.34 5.37 12.91
N MET A 462 5.84 5.53 11.69
CA MET A 462 6.44 6.39 10.66
C MET A 462 5.70 7.70 10.49
N GLY A 463 4.36 7.67 10.57
CA GLY A 463 3.52 8.86 10.51
C GLY A 463 3.32 9.54 11.87
N GLY A 464 3.31 8.75 12.95
CA GLY A 464 3.01 9.24 14.30
C GLY A 464 4.16 10.04 14.95
N PRO A 465 3.86 10.84 15.98
CA PRO A 465 4.82 11.76 16.60
C PRO A 465 5.74 11.08 17.63
N TRP A 466 5.58 9.78 17.90
CA TRP A 466 6.23 9.10 19.01
C TRP A 466 7.65 8.62 18.69
N SER A 467 8.65 9.39 19.12
CA SER A 467 10.09 9.06 18.95
C SER A 467 10.48 7.71 19.57
N VAL A 468 9.92 7.36 20.72
CA VAL A 468 10.24 6.08 21.41
C VAL A 468 9.97 4.86 20.53
N ILE A 469 8.88 4.88 19.75
CA ILE A 469 8.55 3.77 18.84
C ILE A 469 9.54 3.72 17.67
N LYS A 470 9.94 4.89 17.16
CA LYS A 470 10.93 5.00 16.08
C LYS A 470 12.30 4.48 16.52
N ASP A 471 12.72 4.81 17.74
CA ASP A 471 13.98 4.35 18.34
C ASP A 471 13.97 2.84 18.59
N ALA A 472 12.84 2.29 19.04
CA ALA A 472 12.65 0.85 19.19
C ALA A 472 12.77 0.12 17.84
N ALA A 473 12.24 0.69 16.76
CA ALA A 473 12.31 0.12 15.42
C ALA A 473 13.69 0.30 14.73
N ASN A 474 14.51 1.25 15.19
CA ASN A 474 15.85 1.54 14.64
C ASN A 474 16.98 0.97 15.50
N VAL A 475 16.95 -0.35 15.76
CA VAL A 475 17.86 -1.06 16.67
C VAL A 475 19.35 -0.84 16.40
N THR A 476 19.72 -0.65 15.14
CA THR A 476 21.13 -0.47 14.73
C THR A 476 21.71 0.88 15.16
N GLU A 477 20.86 1.88 15.39
CA GLU A 477 21.27 3.22 15.84
C GLU A 477 20.99 3.44 17.32
N SER A 478 19.83 2.99 17.81
CA SER A 478 19.50 3.06 19.24
C SER A 478 20.35 2.10 20.08
N ARG A 479 20.84 1.01 19.47
CA ARG A 479 21.55 -0.11 20.13
C ARG A 479 20.71 -0.80 21.22
N GLN A 480 19.40 -0.60 21.19
CA GLN A 480 18.45 -1.11 22.20
C GLN A 480 17.76 -2.38 21.69
N ILE A 481 18.30 -3.54 22.05
CA ILE A 481 17.79 -4.83 21.58
C ILE A 481 16.43 -5.17 22.20
N ALA A 482 16.24 -4.94 23.50
CA ALA A 482 14.99 -5.31 24.17
C ALA A 482 13.75 -4.56 23.62
N PRO A 483 13.75 -3.22 23.47
CA PRO A 483 12.66 -2.49 22.80
C PRO A 483 12.41 -2.96 21.37
N PHE A 484 13.46 -3.28 20.61
CA PHE A 484 13.31 -3.84 19.27
C PHE A 484 12.61 -5.19 19.27
N LEU A 485 12.99 -6.10 20.17
CA LEU A 485 12.32 -7.41 20.29
C LEU A 485 10.86 -7.26 20.72
N ILE A 486 10.53 -6.31 21.61
CA ILE A 486 9.15 -6.00 21.99
C ILE A 486 8.37 -5.47 20.78
N TYR A 487 8.97 -4.57 19.99
CA TYR A 487 8.37 -4.03 18.77
C TYR A 487 8.06 -5.16 17.76
N VAL A 488 9.02 -6.04 17.50
CA VAL A 488 8.86 -7.20 16.60
C VAL A 488 7.81 -8.16 17.14
N ALA A 489 7.90 -8.54 18.42
CA ALA A 489 6.94 -9.44 19.06
C ALA A 489 5.52 -8.87 19.03
N SER A 490 5.36 -7.55 19.19
CA SER A 490 4.07 -6.88 19.08
C SER A 490 3.50 -6.99 17.67
N ILE A 491 4.28 -6.69 16.62
CA ILE A 491 3.82 -6.81 15.23
C ILE A 491 3.45 -8.25 14.89
N TRP A 492 4.29 -9.21 15.25
CA TRP A 492 4.05 -10.63 14.97
C TRP A 492 2.86 -11.18 15.76
N GLY A 493 2.79 -10.87 17.05
CA GLY A 493 1.67 -11.27 17.92
C GLY A 493 0.34 -10.68 17.47
N LEU A 494 0.32 -9.40 17.11
CA LEU A 494 -0.87 -8.76 16.55
C LEU A 494 -1.28 -9.40 15.23
N SER A 495 -0.33 -9.66 14.33
CA SER A 495 -0.61 -10.17 12.98
C SER A 495 -1.00 -11.64 12.93
N LEU A 496 -0.42 -12.48 13.80
CA LEU A 496 -0.58 -13.94 13.76
C LEU A 496 -1.56 -14.47 14.81
N VAL A 497 -1.80 -13.73 15.90
CA VAL A 497 -2.62 -14.22 17.02
C VAL A 497 -3.82 -13.31 17.27
N VAL A 498 -3.57 -12.06 17.65
CA VAL A 498 -4.63 -11.17 18.15
C VAL A 498 -5.63 -10.84 17.05
N PHE A 499 -5.17 -10.32 15.91
CA PHE A 499 -6.05 -9.87 14.83
C PHE A 499 -6.80 -11.04 14.16
N PRO A 500 -6.14 -12.17 13.80
CA PRO A 500 -6.86 -13.34 13.30
C PRO A 500 -7.83 -13.93 14.32
N GLY A 501 -7.48 -13.94 15.61
CA GLY A 501 -8.34 -14.43 16.69
C GLY A 501 -9.62 -13.61 16.84
N ILE A 502 -9.48 -12.27 16.90
CA ILE A 502 -10.63 -11.34 16.94
C ILE A 502 -11.48 -11.51 15.69
N PHE A 503 -10.87 -11.59 14.51
CA PHE A 503 -11.63 -11.73 13.27
C PHE A 503 -12.37 -13.08 13.17
N ALA A 504 -11.75 -14.17 13.64
CA ALA A 504 -12.41 -15.47 13.71
C ALA A 504 -13.62 -15.44 14.66
N LEU A 505 -13.53 -14.72 15.79
CA LEU A 505 -14.66 -14.48 16.69
C LEU A 505 -15.76 -13.68 15.98
N VAL A 506 -15.41 -12.59 15.30
CA VAL A 506 -16.34 -11.76 14.50
C VAL A 506 -17.09 -12.63 13.47
N ALA A 507 -16.38 -13.47 12.72
CA ALA A 507 -16.97 -14.36 11.73
C ALA A 507 -17.86 -15.44 12.36
N ARG A 508 -17.49 -15.98 13.52
CA ARG A 508 -18.30 -16.95 14.26
C ARG A 508 -19.59 -16.32 14.78
N LEU A 509 -19.52 -15.11 15.33
CA LEU A 509 -20.70 -14.37 15.79
C LEU A 509 -21.61 -14.00 14.61
N ALA A 510 -21.04 -13.57 13.48
CA ALA A 510 -21.77 -13.33 12.24
C ALA A 510 -22.53 -14.58 11.77
N ASN A 511 -21.88 -15.75 11.80
CA ASN A 511 -22.52 -17.02 11.46
C ASN A 511 -23.65 -17.37 12.44
N ARG A 512 -23.44 -17.13 13.75
CA ARG A 512 -24.47 -17.32 14.79
C ARG A 512 -25.69 -16.44 14.54
N MET A 513 -25.50 -15.16 14.21
CA MET A 513 -26.58 -14.23 13.88
C MET A 513 -27.34 -14.60 12.59
N ALA A 514 -26.66 -15.27 11.66
CA ALA A 514 -27.26 -15.83 10.45
C ALA A 514 -28.02 -17.15 10.68
N GLY A 515 -27.96 -17.70 11.89
CA GLY A 515 -28.58 -18.97 12.27
C GLY A 515 -27.72 -20.21 12.00
N ASN A 516 -26.38 -20.08 12.05
CA ASN A 516 -25.41 -21.18 11.91
C ASN A 516 -25.61 -22.05 10.66
N ARG A 517 -25.93 -21.41 9.53
CA ARG A 517 -26.28 -22.12 8.28
C ARG A 517 -25.07 -22.69 7.53
N VAL A 518 -23.87 -22.24 7.87
CA VAL A 518 -22.63 -22.57 7.16
C VAL A 518 -21.56 -22.99 8.16
N ASN A 519 -20.60 -23.82 7.74
CA ASN A 519 -19.37 -24.05 8.50
C ASN A 519 -18.62 -22.72 8.78
N ASN A 520 -18.23 -22.51 10.04
CA ASN A 520 -17.46 -21.35 10.50
C ASN A 520 -16.22 -21.08 9.65
N ARG A 521 -15.49 -22.13 9.23
CA ARG A 521 -14.29 -21.96 8.38
C ARG A 521 -14.62 -21.27 7.06
N ILE A 522 -15.69 -21.69 6.39
CA ILE A 522 -16.09 -21.11 5.10
C ILE A 522 -16.56 -19.67 5.31
N MET A 523 -17.35 -19.43 6.37
CA MET A 523 -17.80 -18.09 6.73
C MET A 523 -16.61 -17.14 6.97
N THR A 524 -15.63 -17.55 7.78
CA THR A 524 -14.43 -16.74 8.06
C THR A 524 -13.66 -16.40 6.79
N LEU A 525 -13.38 -17.38 5.92
CA LEU A 525 -12.64 -17.13 4.69
C LEU A 525 -13.38 -16.21 3.70
N ARG A 526 -14.72 -16.26 3.69
CA ARG A 526 -15.55 -15.42 2.82
C ARG A 526 -15.67 -13.99 3.33
N LEU A 527 -15.88 -13.83 4.64
CA LEU A 527 -15.93 -12.51 5.28
C LEU A 527 -14.56 -11.82 5.30
N ALA A 528 -13.45 -12.57 5.36
CA ALA A 528 -12.10 -12.01 5.33
C ALA A 528 -11.84 -11.17 4.07
N TYR A 529 -12.60 -11.39 2.99
CA TYR A 529 -12.52 -10.57 1.79
C TYR A 529 -12.85 -9.08 2.03
N ILE A 530 -13.67 -8.74 3.04
CA ILE A 530 -13.96 -7.35 3.44
C ILE A 530 -12.67 -6.57 3.67
N LEU A 531 -11.65 -7.23 4.22
CA LEU A 531 -10.38 -6.62 4.59
C LEU A 531 -9.47 -6.37 3.38
N VAL A 532 -9.70 -7.00 2.22
CA VAL A 532 -8.86 -6.80 1.03
C VAL A 532 -8.98 -5.38 0.48
N PRO A 533 -10.19 -4.85 0.15
CA PRO A 533 -10.34 -3.45 -0.20
C PRO A 533 -9.85 -2.50 0.90
N ILE A 534 -10.26 -2.72 2.15
CA ILE A 534 -9.87 -1.85 3.27
C ILE A 534 -8.35 -1.77 3.39
N GLY A 535 -7.65 -2.90 3.29
CA GLY A 535 -6.19 -2.96 3.29
C GLY A 535 -5.57 -2.18 2.13
N ILE A 536 -6.07 -2.33 0.90
CA ILE A 536 -5.58 -1.57 -0.26
C ILE A 536 -5.70 -0.06 0.01
N PHE A 537 -6.89 0.42 0.36
CA PHE A 537 -7.13 1.85 0.59
C PHE A 537 -6.36 2.37 1.81
N ALA A 538 -6.20 1.59 2.88
CA ALA A 538 -5.36 1.96 4.02
C ALA A 538 -3.90 2.16 3.63
N TRP A 539 -3.34 1.28 2.78
CA TRP A 539 -1.97 1.44 2.26
C TRP A 539 -1.83 2.66 1.35
N ILE A 540 -2.85 2.99 0.56
CA ILE A 540 -2.86 4.21 -0.26
C ILE A 540 -2.88 5.44 0.65
N ALA A 541 -3.77 5.47 1.65
CA ALA A 541 -3.86 6.56 2.61
C ALA A 541 -2.55 6.75 3.39
N PHE A 542 -1.86 5.66 3.74
CA PHE A 542 -0.55 5.72 4.38
C PHE A 542 0.56 6.26 3.46
N SER A 543 0.56 5.85 2.18
CA SER A 543 1.67 6.15 1.25
C SER A 543 1.55 7.53 0.60
N LEU A 544 0.33 8.07 0.48
CA LEU A 544 0.06 9.36 -0.16
C LEU A 544 0.84 10.54 0.48
N PRO A 545 0.82 10.73 1.82
CA PRO A 545 1.60 11.80 2.47
C PRO A 545 3.08 11.71 2.15
N MET A 546 3.64 10.49 2.08
CA MET A 546 5.06 10.32 1.78
C MET A 546 5.41 10.87 0.41
N LEU A 547 4.53 10.70 -0.59
CA LEU A 547 4.74 11.27 -1.91
C LEU A 547 4.54 12.79 -1.91
N MET A 548 3.43 13.28 -1.36
CA MET A 548 3.09 14.72 -1.37
C MET A 548 4.13 15.57 -0.60
N VAL A 549 4.68 15.05 0.49
CA VAL A 549 5.64 15.77 1.32
C VAL A 549 7.07 15.70 0.76
N ASN A 550 7.42 14.62 0.05
CA ASN A 550 8.80 14.35 -0.40
C ASN A 550 8.98 14.43 -1.92
N TYR A 551 8.03 14.99 -2.67
CA TYR A 551 8.13 15.03 -4.14
C TYR A 551 9.35 15.83 -4.62
N SER A 552 9.76 16.88 -3.89
CA SER A 552 10.96 17.66 -4.17
C SER A 552 12.21 16.78 -4.22
N TYR A 553 12.34 15.82 -3.28
CA TYR A 553 13.45 14.87 -3.30
C TYR A 553 13.45 13.97 -4.54
N ILE A 554 12.29 13.67 -5.13
CA ILE A 554 12.20 12.92 -6.40
C ILE A 554 12.85 13.73 -7.53
N LEU A 555 12.65 15.04 -7.56
CA LEU A 555 13.27 15.91 -8.56
C LEU A 555 14.79 16.02 -8.35
N ASN A 556 15.23 16.12 -7.09
CA ASN A 556 16.65 16.23 -6.76
C ASN A 556 17.41 14.96 -7.18
N VAL A 557 16.93 13.79 -6.76
CA VAL A 557 17.59 12.51 -7.05
C VAL A 557 17.45 12.08 -8.51
N LEU A 558 16.51 12.65 -9.28
CA LEU A 558 16.42 12.41 -10.72
C LEU A 558 17.50 13.20 -11.47
N SER A 559 17.82 14.41 -11.02
CA SER A 559 18.92 15.23 -11.55
C SER A 559 20.30 14.76 -11.10
N ASP A 560 20.43 14.24 -9.87
CA ASP A 560 21.67 13.64 -9.34
C ASP A 560 21.46 12.21 -8.79
N PRO A 561 21.30 11.20 -9.66
CA PRO A 561 20.96 9.82 -9.26
C PRO A 561 22.05 9.10 -8.46
N LEU A 562 23.30 9.50 -8.63
CA LEU A 562 24.44 8.91 -7.93
C LEU A 562 24.96 9.77 -6.78
N GLY A 563 24.49 11.01 -6.63
CA GLY A 563 25.00 11.93 -5.62
C GLY A 563 26.41 12.44 -5.96
N LEU A 564 26.75 12.53 -7.25
CA LEU A 564 28.08 12.91 -7.75
C LEU A 564 28.15 14.42 -8.07
N GLY A 565 27.12 15.20 -7.73
CA GLY A 565 27.02 16.61 -8.07
C GLY A 565 26.52 16.83 -9.51
N TRP A 566 25.81 15.86 -10.09
CA TRP A 566 25.21 16.04 -11.41
C TRP A 566 23.98 16.95 -11.34
N ASN A 567 23.63 17.56 -12.48
CA ASN A 567 22.39 18.32 -12.60
C ASN A 567 21.74 18.06 -13.96
N LEU A 568 21.36 16.80 -14.20
CA LEU A 568 20.90 16.33 -15.52
C LEU A 568 19.66 17.08 -16.04
N PHE A 569 18.79 17.57 -15.15
CA PHE A 569 17.55 18.25 -15.52
C PHE A 569 17.41 19.66 -14.92
N GLY A 570 18.46 20.23 -14.33
CA GLY A 570 18.40 21.56 -13.70
C GLY A 570 17.72 21.58 -12.32
N THR A 571 17.39 20.42 -11.75
CA THR A 571 16.59 20.30 -10.51
C THR A 571 17.34 19.71 -9.33
N ALA A 572 18.68 19.62 -9.36
CA ALA A 572 19.46 19.03 -8.27
C ALA A 572 19.28 19.76 -6.93
N ASP A 573 19.16 21.09 -6.99
CA ASP A 573 19.02 21.99 -5.83
C ASP A 573 17.58 22.50 -5.64
N PHE A 574 16.58 21.76 -6.14
CA PHE A 574 15.18 22.18 -6.00
C PHE A 574 14.82 22.25 -4.50
N PRO A 575 14.29 23.39 -4.02
CA PRO A 575 14.07 23.61 -2.60
C PRO A 575 13.04 22.63 -2.04
N TYR A 576 13.19 22.30 -0.76
CA TYR A 576 12.22 21.48 -0.09
C TYR A 576 10.92 22.27 0.12
N GLN A 577 9.88 21.86 -0.61
CA GLN A 577 8.54 22.42 -0.49
C GLN A 577 7.55 21.26 -0.51
N PRO A 578 6.76 21.02 0.55
CA PRO A 578 5.67 20.04 0.53
C PRO A 578 4.54 20.46 -0.44
N PHE A 579 3.92 19.50 -1.13
CA PHE A 579 2.81 19.76 -2.05
C PHE A 579 1.48 19.77 -1.29
N TYR A 580 0.98 20.96 -0.97
CA TYR A 580 -0.34 21.18 -0.34
C TYR A 580 -0.63 20.23 0.85
N PRO A 581 0.22 20.24 1.89
CA PRO A 581 0.12 19.27 2.98
C PRO A 581 -1.18 19.39 3.79
N GLU A 582 -1.84 20.55 3.80
CA GLU A 582 -3.12 20.79 4.46
C GLU A 582 -4.29 19.97 3.89
N TRP A 583 -4.19 19.51 2.63
CA TRP A 583 -5.20 18.66 2.01
C TRP A 583 -5.04 17.17 2.34
N ILE A 584 -3.87 16.77 2.87
CA ILE A 584 -3.55 15.36 3.15
C ILE A 584 -4.62 14.68 4.01
N PRO A 585 -5.07 15.26 5.15
CA PRO A 585 -6.02 14.58 6.01
C PRO A 585 -7.39 14.38 5.34
N LEU A 586 -7.86 15.36 4.55
CA LEU A 586 -9.10 15.25 3.78
C LEU A 586 -9.01 14.09 2.78
N ILE A 587 -7.93 14.03 2.00
CA ILE A 587 -7.75 13.00 0.97
C ILE A 587 -7.63 11.61 1.63
N GLN A 588 -6.89 11.48 2.73
CA GLN A 588 -6.80 10.24 3.50
C GLN A 588 -8.18 9.78 4.00
N GLY A 589 -9.00 10.70 4.50
CA GLY A 589 -10.37 10.41 4.93
C GLY A 589 -11.24 9.85 3.80
N LEU A 590 -11.24 10.52 2.63
CA LEU A 590 -11.99 10.07 1.45
C LEU A 590 -11.55 8.68 0.97
N ILE A 591 -10.24 8.43 0.93
CA ILE A 591 -9.65 7.14 0.56
C ILE A 591 -10.12 6.04 1.53
N LEU A 592 -10.10 6.30 2.84
CA LEU A 592 -10.53 5.34 3.85
C LEU A 592 -12.04 5.05 3.78
N LEU A 593 -12.88 6.06 3.53
CA LEU A 593 -14.32 5.86 3.30
C LEU A 593 -14.59 5.04 2.04
N ALA A 594 -13.85 5.26 0.94
CA ALA A 594 -13.92 4.42 -0.24
C ALA A 594 -13.53 2.96 0.07
N GLY A 595 -12.48 2.76 0.86
CA GLY A 595 -12.09 1.45 1.38
C GLY A 595 -13.19 0.76 2.18
N LEU A 596 -13.86 1.50 3.08
CA LEU A 596 -14.99 1.00 3.86
C LEU A 596 -16.17 0.60 2.97
N TYR A 597 -16.53 1.44 2.00
CA TYR A 597 -17.59 1.17 1.03
C TYR A 597 -17.31 -0.10 0.22
N PHE A 598 -16.12 -0.21 -0.38
CA PHE A 598 -15.75 -1.38 -1.18
C PHE A 598 -15.58 -2.63 -0.30
N GLY A 599 -15.05 -2.52 0.91
CA GLY A 599 -14.94 -3.63 1.85
C GLY A 599 -16.29 -4.25 2.16
N ILE A 600 -17.25 -3.45 2.62
CA ILE A 600 -18.59 -3.92 3.00
C ILE A 600 -19.38 -4.41 1.79
N SER A 601 -19.41 -3.64 0.70
CA SER A 601 -20.18 -4.02 -0.49
C SER A 601 -19.67 -5.32 -1.12
N ARG A 602 -18.35 -5.52 -1.19
CA ARG A 602 -17.78 -6.75 -1.75
C ARG A 602 -17.84 -7.92 -0.79
N GLY A 603 -17.73 -7.69 0.52
CA GLY A 603 -18.00 -8.70 1.54
C GLY A 603 -19.42 -9.25 1.47
N TYR A 604 -20.40 -8.37 1.32
CA TYR A 604 -21.80 -8.78 1.12
C TYR A 604 -21.96 -9.69 -0.11
N LEU A 605 -21.33 -9.33 -1.23
CA LEU A 605 -21.35 -10.15 -2.43
C LEU A 605 -20.58 -11.48 -2.26
N ALA A 606 -19.60 -11.55 -1.36
CA ALA A 606 -18.82 -12.75 -1.08
C ALA A 606 -19.61 -13.84 -0.34
N ILE A 607 -20.63 -13.45 0.43
CA ILE A 607 -21.50 -14.38 1.17
C ILE A 607 -22.86 -14.60 0.49
N LYS A 608 -23.13 -13.90 -0.61
CA LYS A 608 -24.44 -13.88 -1.26
C LYS A 608 -24.85 -15.26 -1.80
N ASP A 609 -23.89 -16.02 -2.31
CA ASP A 609 -24.05 -17.38 -2.83
C ASP A 609 -24.26 -18.44 -1.73
N MET A 610 -23.98 -18.09 -0.48
CA MET A 610 -24.08 -19.01 0.66
C MET A 610 -25.32 -18.79 1.53
N LEU A 611 -25.96 -17.62 1.39
CA LEU A 611 -27.08 -17.20 2.21
C LEU A 611 -28.19 -16.64 1.30
N ASP A 612 -29.20 -17.46 1.04
CA ASP A 612 -30.28 -17.12 0.09
C ASP A 612 -31.21 -16.03 0.63
N LYS A 613 -31.50 -16.05 1.94
CA LYS A 613 -32.45 -15.13 2.58
C LYS A 613 -31.80 -13.75 2.82
N PRO A 614 -32.36 -12.65 2.29
CA PRO A 614 -31.81 -11.29 2.50
C PRO A 614 -31.63 -10.92 3.97
N ALA A 615 -32.59 -11.29 4.83
CA ALA A 615 -32.51 -11.03 6.27
C ALA A 615 -31.32 -11.73 6.96
N ALA A 616 -30.99 -12.96 6.53
CA ALA A 616 -29.84 -13.69 7.05
C ALA A 616 -28.52 -13.05 6.59
N ARG A 617 -28.46 -12.57 5.34
CA ARG A 617 -27.31 -11.82 4.81
C ARG A 617 -27.06 -10.53 5.58
N THR A 618 -28.11 -9.73 5.82
CA THR A 618 -27.97 -8.49 6.59
C THR A 618 -27.45 -8.78 7.99
N ARG A 619 -28.03 -9.76 8.69
CA ARG A 619 -27.58 -10.15 10.05
C ARG A 619 -26.13 -10.61 10.06
N ALA A 620 -25.70 -11.39 9.06
CA ALA A 620 -24.31 -11.83 8.93
C ALA A 620 -23.34 -10.66 8.69
N MET A 621 -23.79 -9.57 8.06
CA MET A 621 -22.95 -8.41 7.75
C MET A 621 -22.84 -7.39 8.89
N VAL A 622 -23.71 -7.41 9.91
CA VAL A 622 -23.68 -6.40 10.99
C VAL A 622 -22.33 -6.36 11.71
N ILE A 623 -21.91 -7.48 12.31
CA ILE A 623 -20.67 -7.53 13.11
C ILE A 623 -19.42 -7.28 12.25
N PRO A 624 -19.26 -7.91 11.06
CA PRO A 624 -18.11 -7.62 10.20
C PRO A 624 -18.05 -6.17 9.73
N SER A 625 -19.19 -5.52 9.47
CA SER A 625 -19.23 -4.10 9.12
C SER A 625 -18.85 -3.19 10.28
N VAL A 626 -19.26 -3.52 11.52
CA VAL A 626 -18.80 -2.81 12.73
C VAL A 626 -17.29 -2.99 12.92
N PHE A 627 -16.77 -4.19 12.71
CA PHE A 627 -15.34 -4.44 12.77
C PHE A 627 -14.56 -3.62 11.73
N ALA A 628 -15.05 -3.58 10.47
CA ALA A 628 -14.49 -2.74 9.42
C ALA A 628 -14.53 -1.24 9.77
N LEU A 629 -15.64 -0.77 10.35
CA LEU A 629 -15.79 0.60 10.84
C LEU A 629 -14.75 0.94 11.90
N LEU A 630 -14.54 0.05 12.89
CA LEU A 630 -13.55 0.27 13.96
C LEU A 630 -12.12 0.37 13.40
N ILE A 631 -11.77 -0.47 12.42
CA ILE A 631 -10.47 -0.40 11.74
C ILE A 631 -10.30 0.93 11.02
N VAL A 632 -11.31 1.35 10.24
CA VAL A 632 -11.25 2.61 9.49
C VAL A 632 -11.18 3.80 10.45
N ASN A 633 -11.96 3.79 11.53
CA ASN A 633 -11.91 4.84 12.56
C ASN A 633 -10.58 4.87 13.30
N LEU A 634 -9.90 3.73 13.50
CA LEU A 634 -8.53 3.71 14.01
C LEU A 634 -7.57 4.46 13.09
N PHE A 635 -7.64 4.24 11.77
CA PHE A 635 -6.84 5.01 10.82
C PHE A 635 -7.20 6.49 10.80
N LEU A 636 -8.50 6.82 10.81
CA LEU A 636 -8.96 8.22 10.90
C LEU A 636 -8.42 8.88 12.16
N ASN A 637 -8.38 8.18 13.29
CA ASN A 637 -7.79 8.69 14.53
C ASN A 637 -6.29 8.92 14.42
N ILE A 638 -5.54 8.00 13.80
CA ILE A 638 -4.11 8.20 13.59
C ILE A 638 -3.84 9.41 12.69
N TYR A 639 -4.61 9.57 11.60
CA TYR A 639 -4.35 10.61 10.60
C TYR A 639 -4.92 11.98 10.95
N MET A 640 -6.07 12.03 11.62
CA MET A 640 -6.82 13.27 11.87
C MET A 640 -7.09 13.54 13.36
N GLY A 641 -7.00 12.54 14.24
CA GLY A 641 -7.30 12.69 15.68
C GLY A 641 -6.09 13.01 16.56
#